data_AF-A0A1C6DEA8-F1
#
_entry.id   AF-A0A1C6DEA8-F1
#
_cell.length_a   1.000
_cell.length_b   1.000
_cell.length_c   1.000
_cell.angle_alpha   90.00
_cell.angle_beta   90.00
_cell.angle_gamma   90.00
#
_symmetry.space_group_name_H-M   'P 1'
#
loop_
_entity.id
_entity.type
_entity.pdbx_description
1 polymer ?
#
loop_
_entity_poly.entity_id
_entity_poly.type
_entity_poly.pdbx_seq_one_letter_code
_entity_poly.pdbx_strand_id
1 'polypeptide(L)'
;MKYSVEVMRVREQTIQLNGWAVENDPDSVITYRIEDEAGNPVDAKIVPTRRDDVSQIYYKKIIDRDLGFDIRFPYEHGKIYYLVICGEKKTTRVKYSDMMIRKKTGAANRKVQKLMNLMNMETVHVAWDFLKENGLKALILKSKHKIQGIDDDYDYAEWWNLTKPSEEELEAQKKETFEYMPKFSIVIPVYKTPEKFLKEMLDSIVEQTYANWELCIADGSPAGESVENVLKKYAEKDSRIRYKVLGENLGISGNTNAALEMAEGDFVVLADHDDRLTPNALFECAKKLNENRSCDVLYSDEDKLDMDGDELFDPHFKPDFNPDLLTSVNYICHLFVVKKELLDKIGGFRAEYDGAQDYDFIFRCTENAEKICHIPKVLYHWRCHPNSTASNPESKLYAFTAGSRAIMDHYKRVGIEAEKVEKGVDYGIYHTTFKIKGDPLVSVIIPNKDHTVDLDNCIRPMLTEGTYKNLEFVIVENNSTEQATWTYYEKIQKEFPNVHVVRWEREFNYSAINNFGVQHAKGEYLLFMNNDIELIAKNFVEEMLGFAQREDVGIVGARLLYEDDTIQHAGVVIGFGGIAGHTFIGLHKSENSYFNRAMCAQDYSAVTAACMMSKRSVFDAVGGFTEELAVAFNDIDYCMKVRKLGKLVVYAPYAVLHHYESKSRGLEDTPEKVARFNREIATFAKRWPDILKNGDPYYNPNLTLRKSNFALRDLKKEKIGEPYKLEVPLDE
;
A
#
# COMPACT_ATOMS: atom_id res chain seq x y z
N MET A 1 -25.84 -20.75 -29.73
CA MET A 1 -25.73 -20.36 -28.31
C MET A 1 -24.30 -20.38 -27.77
N LYS A 2 -23.83 -19.22 -27.29
CA LYS A 2 -22.68 -19.04 -26.39
C LYS A 2 -23.20 -18.58 -25.03
N TYR A 3 -22.50 -18.90 -23.96
CA TYR A 3 -22.86 -18.46 -22.62
C TYR A 3 -21.63 -18.42 -21.72
N SER A 4 -21.71 -17.65 -20.64
CA SER A 4 -20.73 -17.64 -19.55
C SER A 4 -21.45 -17.53 -18.22
N VAL A 5 -20.91 -18.18 -17.19
CA VAL A 5 -21.32 -17.99 -15.79
C VAL A 5 -20.12 -17.41 -15.08
N GLU A 6 -20.20 -16.13 -14.76
CA GLU A 6 -19.07 -15.30 -14.37
C GLU A 6 -18.92 -15.23 -12.86
N VAL A 7 -20.04 -15.21 -12.13
CA VAL A 7 -20.05 -15.22 -10.67
C VAL A 7 -20.86 -16.39 -10.17
N MET A 8 -20.24 -17.17 -9.29
CA MET A 8 -20.89 -18.27 -8.58
C MET A 8 -20.68 -18.02 -7.09
N ARG A 9 -21.76 -17.88 -6.33
CA ARG A 9 -21.71 -17.69 -4.88
C ARG A 9 -22.58 -18.72 -4.19
N VAL A 10 -22.10 -19.23 -3.08
CA VAL A 10 -22.88 -20.04 -2.14
C VAL A 10 -23.09 -19.17 -0.90
N ARG A 11 -24.34 -19.00 -0.46
CA ARG A 11 -24.70 -18.24 0.75
C ARG A 11 -25.72 -19.02 1.56
N GLU A 12 -25.38 -19.37 2.80
CA GLU A 12 -26.21 -20.08 3.81
C GLU A 12 -27.06 -21.27 3.29
N GLN A 13 -28.13 -21.03 2.50
CA GLN A 13 -28.99 -22.05 1.88
C GLN A 13 -29.33 -21.80 0.41
N THR A 14 -28.64 -20.87 -0.27
CA THR A 14 -28.90 -20.51 -1.67
C THR A 14 -27.62 -20.52 -2.50
N ILE A 15 -27.76 -20.95 -3.76
CA ILE A 15 -26.75 -20.76 -4.80
C ILE A 15 -27.18 -19.57 -5.65
N GLN A 16 -26.24 -18.67 -5.91
CA GLN A 16 -26.41 -17.56 -6.83
C GLN A 16 -25.47 -17.73 -8.03
N LEU A 17 -26.04 -17.69 -9.23
CA LEU A 17 -25.33 -17.74 -10.51
C LEU A 17 -25.60 -16.45 -11.28
N ASN A 18 -24.55 -15.72 -11.64
CA ASN A 18 -24.64 -14.57 -12.53
C ASN A 18 -23.83 -14.84 -13.81
N GLY A 19 -24.38 -14.45 -14.95
CA GLY A 19 -23.75 -14.68 -16.24
C GLY A 19 -24.54 -14.10 -17.40
N TRP A 20 -24.24 -14.57 -18.61
CA TRP A 20 -24.93 -14.18 -19.84
C TRP A 20 -25.03 -15.35 -20.81
N ALA A 21 -26.00 -15.26 -21.72
CA ALA A 21 -26.12 -16.19 -22.84
C ALA A 21 -26.62 -15.45 -24.09
N VAL A 22 -26.11 -15.82 -25.26
CA VAL A 22 -26.44 -15.20 -26.55
C VAL A 22 -26.49 -16.22 -27.68
N GLU A 23 -27.33 -15.97 -28.68
CA GLU A 23 -27.38 -16.72 -29.95
C GLU A 23 -26.82 -15.89 -31.10
N ASN A 24 -26.62 -16.51 -32.27
CA ASN A 24 -26.12 -15.77 -33.44
C ASN A 24 -27.11 -14.70 -33.90
N ASP A 25 -28.41 -14.96 -33.70
CA ASP A 25 -29.46 -13.98 -33.91
C ASP A 25 -29.66 -13.18 -32.60
N PRO A 26 -29.46 -11.85 -32.62
CA PRO A 26 -29.67 -11.00 -31.44
C PRO A 26 -31.12 -10.92 -30.98
N ASP A 27 -32.09 -11.32 -31.82
CA ASP A 27 -33.50 -11.29 -31.47
C ASP A 27 -34.00 -12.57 -30.78
N SER A 28 -33.18 -13.63 -30.74
CA SER A 28 -33.54 -14.90 -30.11
C SER A 28 -33.82 -14.76 -28.61
N VAL A 29 -34.88 -15.42 -28.14
CA VAL A 29 -35.24 -15.43 -26.72
C VAL A 29 -34.56 -16.62 -26.04
N ILE A 30 -33.77 -16.35 -24.99
CA ILE A 30 -33.14 -17.37 -24.16
C ILE A 30 -33.85 -17.42 -22.81
N THR A 31 -34.24 -18.63 -22.40
CA THR A 31 -34.86 -18.88 -21.11
C THR A 31 -33.97 -19.75 -20.23
N TYR A 32 -34.16 -19.61 -18.92
CA TYR A 32 -33.34 -20.28 -17.91
C TYR A 32 -34.25 -21.05 -16.96
N ARG A 33 -33.81 -22.22 -16.49
CA ARG A 33 -34.41 -22.93 -15.37
C ARG A 33 -33.37 -23.73 -14.61
N ILE A 34 -33.67 -24.06 -13.36
CA ILE A 34 -32.86 -24.95 -12.54
C ILE A 34 -33.54 -26.31 -12.45
N GLU A 35 -32.77 -27.37 -12.63
CA GLU A 35 -33.22 -28.76 -12.44
C GLU A 35 -32.37 -29.44 -11.36
N ASP A 36 -32.96 -30.36 -10.60
CA ASP A 36 -32.23 -31.25 -9.70
C ASP A 36 -31.54 -32.40 -10.47
N GLU A 37 -30.86 -33.30 -9.75
CA GLU A 37 -30.18 -34.44 -10.38
C GLU A 37 -31.12 -35.41 -11.11
N ALA A 38 -32.37 -35.53 -10.67
CA ALA A 38 -33.40 -36.34 -11.30
C ALA A 38 -34.07 -35.64 -12.49
N GLY A 39 -33.74 -34.37 -12.76
CA GLY A 39 -34.31 -33.56 -13.83
C GLY A 39 -35.62 -32.87 -13.45
N ASN A 40 -35.99 -32.86 -12.17
CA ASN A 40 -37.18 -32.12 -11.71
C ASN A 40 -36.86 -30.63 -11.59
N PRO A 41 -37.80 -29.74 -11.92
CA PRO A 41 -37.61 -28.30 -11.77
C PRO A 41 -37.44 -27.90 -10.30
N VAL A 42 -36.48 -27.01 -10.05
CA VAL A 42 -36.24 -26.39 -8.74
C VAL A 42 -36.72 -24.95 -8.78
N ASP A 43 -37.42 -24.52 -7.72
CA ASP A 43 -37.88 -23.14 -7.62
C ASP A 43 -36.68 -22.17 -7.59
N ALA A 44 -36.69 -21.19 -8.50
CA ALA A 44 -35.56 -20.31 -8.71
C ALA A 44 -36.05 -18.90 -9.06
N LYS A 45 -35.46 -17.90 -8.42
CA LYS A 45 -35.65 -16.50 -8.79
C LYS A 45 -34.67 -16.15 -9.90
N ILE A 46 -35.21 -15.81 -11.08
CA ILE A 46 -34.44 -15.50 -12.28
C ILE A 46 -34.69 -14.03 -12.63
N VAL A 47 -33.64 -13.23 -12.60
CA VAL A 47 -33.68 -11.80 -12.95
C VAL A 47 -32.86 -11.60 -14.21
N PRO A 48 -33.48 -11.23 -15.34
CA PRO A 48 -32.76 -10.79 -16.53
C PRO A 48 -31.91 -9.55 -16.20
N THR A 49 -30.71 -9.46 -16.77
CA THR A 49 -29.82 -8.31 -16.53
C THR A 49 -29.29 -7.74 -17.84
N ARG A 50 -29.16 -6.41 -17.88
CA ARG A 50 -28.61 -5.68 -19.02
C ARG A 50 -27.09 -5.85 -19.08
N ARG A 51 -26.58 -6.18 -20.26
CA ARG A 51 -25.15 -6.44 -20.52
C ARG A 51 -24.69 -5.82 -21.84
N ASP A 52 -24.47 -4.51 -21.79
CA ASP A 52 -24.06 -3.71 -22.94
C ASP A 52 -22.69 -4.16 -23.48
N ASP A 53 -21.79 -4.58 -22.60
CA ASP A 53 -20.49 -5.19 -22.91
C ASP A 53 -20.64 -6.46 -23.77
N VAL A 54 -21.52 -7.38 -23.38
CA VAL A 54 -21.78 -8.63 -24.11
C VAL A 54 -22.36 -8.33 -25.50
N SER A 55 -23.28 -7.35 -25.58
CA SER A 55 -23.86 -6.94 -26.87
C SER A 55 -22.81 -6.35 -27.82
N GLN A 56 -21.91 -5.51 -27.31
CA GLN A 56 -20.80 -4.95 -28.09
C GLN A 56 -19.82 -6.04 -28.55
N ILE A 57 -19.51 -7.01 -27.70
CA ILE A 57 -18.57 -8.09 -28.03
C ILE A 57 -19.12 -8.95 -29.17
N TYR A 58 -20.36 -9.43 -29.05
CA TYR A 58 -20.93 -10.43 -29.95
C TYR A 58 -21.67 -9.87 -31.16
N TYR A 59 -22.23 -8.66 -31.06
CA TYR A 59 -23.02 -8.05 -32.13
C TYR A 59 -22.43 -6.74 -32.67
N LYS A 60 -21.30 -6.27 -32.11
CA LYS A 60 -20.61 -5.04 -32.51
C LYS A 60 -21.47 -3.77 -32.43
N LYS A 61 -22.55 -3.80 -31.64
CA LYS A 61 -23.44 -2.68 -31.35
C LYS A 61 -24.10 -2.89 -29.99
N ILE A 62 -24.50 -1.81 -29.33
CA ILE A 62 -25.31 -1.88 -28.12
C ILE A 62 -26.73 -2.31 -28.51
N ILE A 63 -27.24 -3.35 -27.87
CA ILE A 63 -28.60 -3.84 -28.05
C ILE A 63 -29.35 -3.58 -26.76
N ASP A 64 -30.48 -2.88 -26.85
CA ASP A 64 -31.32 -2.54 -25.69
C ASP A 64 -32.17 -3.74 -25.25
N ARG A 65 -31.49 -4.78 -24.72
CA ARG A 65 -32.08 -6.02 -24.21
C ARG A 65 -31.27 -6.61 -23.06
N ASP A 66 -31.94 -7.41 -22.25
CA ASP A 66 -31.31 -8.17 -21.17
C ASP A 66 -30.67 -9.45 -21.73
N LEU A 67 -29.35 -9.40 -21.95
CA LEU A 67 -28.54 -10.53 -22.41
C LEU A 67 -27.92 -11.34 -21.24
N GLY A 68 -28.03 -10.83 -20.03
CA GLY A 68 -27.53 -11.42 -18.80
C GLY A 68 -28.61 -12.07 -17.93
N PHE A 69 -28.17 -12.79 -16.90
CA PHE A 69 -29.04 -13.37 -15.88
C PHE A 69 -28.41 -13.31 -14.49
N ASP A 70 -29.25 -13.12 -13.46
CA ASP A 70 -28.96 -13.38 -12.05
C ASP A 70 -29.98 -14.41 -11.55
N ILE A 71 -29.52 -15.62 -11.27
CA ILE A 71 -30.35 -16.75 -10.87
C ILE A 71 -30.02 -17.15 -9.43
N ARG A 72 -31.04 -17.24 -8.58
CA ARG A 72 -30.92 -17.65 -7.19
C ARG A 72 -31.87 -18.80 -6.90
N PHE A 73 -31.36 -19.88 -6.32
CA PHE A 73 -32.16 -21.06 -5.99
C PHE A 73 -31.68 -21.69 -4.67
N PRO A 74 -32.57 -22.31 -3.88
CA PRO A 74 -32.19 -23.01 -2.68
C PRO A 74 -31.38 -24.27 -3.02
N TYR A 75 -30.44 -24.64 -2.15
CA TYR A 75 -29.65 -25.85 -2.34
C TYR A 75 -29.55 -26.67 -1.05
N GLU A 76 -29.38 -27.98 -1.21
CA GLU A 76 -28.99 -28.89 -0.14
C GLU A 76 -27.51 -29.27 -0.29
N HIS A 77 -26.78 -29.30 0.82
CA HIS A 77 -25.35 -29.59 0.83
C HIS A 77 -25.02 -30.93 0.16
N GLY A 78 -24.06 -30.92 -0.78
CA GLY A 78 -23.63 -32.13 -1.50
C GLY A 78 -24.53 -32.55 -2.65
N LYS A 79 -25.72 -31.95 -2.83
CA LYS A 79 -26.61 -32.26 -3.96
C LYS A 79 -26.18 -31.53 -5.24
N ILE A 80 -26.56 -32.12 -6.38
CA ILE A 80 -26.26 -31.64 -7.72
C ILE A 80 -27.48 -30.94 -8.30
N TYR A 81 -27.23 -29.81 -8.95
CA TYR A 81 -28.19 -29.00 -9.66
C TYR A 81 -27.70 -28.70 -11.08
N TYR A 82 -28.62 -28.45 -12.01
CA TYR A 82 -28.31 -28.10 -13.39
C TYR A 82 -28.95 -26.76 -13.75
N LEU A 83 -28.13 -25.81 -14.21
CA LEU A 83 -28.64 -24.66 -14.95
C LEU A 83 -28.93 -25.10 -16.38
N VAL A 84 -30.18 -25.00 -16.79
CA VAL A 84 -30.62 -25.29 -18.15
C VAL A 84 -30.86 -23.98 -18.87
N ILE A 85 -30.02 -23.72 -19.88
CA ILE A 85 -30.10 -22.56 -20.76
C ILE A 85 -30.76 -23.03 -22.06
N CYS A 86 -31.95 -22.50 -22.35
CA CYS A 86 -32.75 -22.86 -23.51
C CYS A 86 -32.78 -21.70 -24.50
N GLY A 87 -31.97 -21.80 -25.56
CA GLY A 87 -32.11 -20.97 -26.76
C GLY A 87 -33.02 -21.63 -27.79
N GLU A 88 -33.24 -20.96 -28.92
CA GLU A 88 -34.19 -21.41 -29.96
C GLU A 88 -33.74 -22.68 -30.68
N LYS A 89 -32.43 -22.82 -30.90
CA LYS A 89 -31.84 -23.97 -31.63
C LYS A 89 -31.09 -24.96 -30.75
N LYS A 90 -30.70 -24.56 -29.54
CA LYS A 90 -29.84 -25.36 -28.66
C LYS A 90 -30.22 -25.17 -27.20
N THR A 91 -30.37 -26.29 -26.50
CA THR A 91 -30.43 -26.31 -25.03
C THR A 91 -29.08 -26.77 -24.48
N THR A 92 -28.57 -26.09 -23.46
CA THR A 92 -27.34 -26.48 -22.75
C THR A 92 -27.64 -26.68 -21.28
N ARG A 93 -27.16 -27.79 -20.70
CA ARG A 93 -27.28 -28.10 -19.28
C ARG A 93 -25.90 -27.99 -18.63
N VAL A 94 -25.79 -27.18 -17.58
CA VAL A 94 -24.53 -26.88 -16.89
C VAL A 94 -24.63 -27.34 -15.44
N LYS A 95 -23.71 -28.22 -15.02
CA LYS A 95 -23.73 -28.87 -13.71
C LYS A 95 -23.14 -27.98 -12.62
N TYR A 96 -23.82 -27.90 -11.48
CA TYR A 96 -23.40 -27.20 -10.27
C TYR A 96 -23.65 -28.05 -9.02
N SER A 97 -22.78 -27.89 -8.03
CA SER A 97 -23.05 -28.25 -6.62
C SER A 97 -22.32 -27.25 -5.75
N ASP A 98 -22.73 -27.10 -4.50
CA ASP A 98 -22.05 -26.22 -3.55
C ASP A 98 -20.58 -26.63 -3.35
N MET A 99 -20.30 -27.94 -3.29
CA MET A 99 -18.94 -28.47 -3.24
C MET A 99 -18.14 -28.14 -4.51
N MET A 100 -18.75 -28.21 -5.70
CA MET A 100 -18.06 -27.84 -6.96
C MET A 100 -17.81 -26.34 -7.07
N ILE A 101 -18.75 -25.51 -6.60
CA ILE A 101 -18.58 -24.06 -6.59
C ILE A 101 -17.45 -23.71 -5.63
N ARG A 102 -17.49 -24.23 -4.39
CA ARG A 102 -16.43 -24.05 -3.38
C ARG A 102 -15.07 -24.58 -3.86
N LYS A 103 -15.02 -25.72 -4.56
CA LYS A 103 -13.78 -26.28 -5.15
C LYS A 103 -13.27 -25.52 -6.38
N LYS A 104 -14.15 -24.87 -7.16
CA LYS A 104 -13.77 -23.98 -8.27
C LYS A 104 -13.31 -22.61 -7.78
N THR A 105 -13.79 -22.15 -6.63
CA THR A 105 -13.35 -20.88 -6.00
C THR A 105 -12.10 -21.03 -5.12
N GLY A 106 -11.72 -22.27 -4.74
CA GLY A 106 -10.50 -22.58 -3.98
C GLY A 106 -9.19 -22.32 -4.74
N ALA A 107 -8.13 -21.97 -3.99
CA ALA A 107 -6.85 -21.44 -4.47
C ALA A 107 -6.12 -22.31 -5.52
N ALA A 108 -6.14 -23.64 -5.39
CA ALA A 108 -5.46 -24.55 -6.31
C ALA A 108 -6.01 -24.48 -7.76
N ASN A 109 -7.29 -24.13 -7.93
CA ASN A 109 -7.89 -23.98 -9.26
C ASN A 109 -7.76 -22.56 -9.83
N ARG A 110 -7.33 -21.54 -9.06
CA ARG A 110 -7.08 -20.20 -9.61
C ARG A 110 -5.89 -20.17 -10.57
N LYS A 111 -4.86 -21.00 -10.34
CA LYS A 111 -3.74 -21.18 -11.29
C LYS A 111 -4.22 -21.80 -12.61
N VAL A 112 -5.02 -22.86 -12.53
CA VAL A 112 -5.60 -23.53 -13.71
C VAL A 112 -6.59 -22.60 -14.44
N GLN A 113 -7.42 -21.86 -13.71
CA GLN A 113 -8.36 -20.89 -14.30
C GLN A 113 -7.64 -19.69 -14.94
N LYS A 114 -6.55 -19.18 -14.34
CA LYS A 114 -5.68 -18.16 -14.95
C LYS A 114 -5.00 -18.70 -16.22
N LEU A 115 -4.50 -19.94 -16.20
CA LEU A 115 -3.96 -20.64 -17.38
C LEU A 115 -5.02 -20.86 -18.48
N MET A 116 -6.23 -21.27 -18.12
CA MET A 116 -7.35 -21.43 -19.07
C MET A 116 -7.84 -20.09 -19.63
N ASN A 117 -7.82 -19.02 -18.84
CA ASN A 117 -8.13 -17.65 -19.31
C ASN A 117 -7.03 -17.11 -20.26
N LEU A 118 -5.77 -17.50 -20.07
CA LEU A 118 -4.68 -17.19 -21.02
C LEU A 118 -4.83 -17.94 -22.35
N MET A 119 -5.48 -19.10 -22.32
CA MET A 119 -5.79 -19.93 -23.50
C MET A 119 -7.17 -19.65 -24.12
N ASN A 120 -7.92 -18.66 -23.62
CA ASN A 120 -9.16 -18.19 -24.25
C ASN A 120 -8.85 -17.58 -25.63
N MET A 121 -9.63 -17.94 -26.66
CA MET A 121 -9.57 -17.41 -28.03
C MET A 121 -9.64 -15.87 -28.13
N GLU A 122 -10.18 -15.22 -27.11
CA GLU A 122 -10.26 -13.77 -26.94
C GLU A 122 -8.90 -13.15 -26.57
N THR A 123 -8.15 -13.77 -25.66
CA THR A 123 -6.78 -13.38 -25.31
C THR A 123 -5.84 -13.57 -26.50
N VAL A 124 -6.10 -14.59 -27.33
CA VAL A 124 -5.37 -14.85 -28.59
C VAL A 124 -5.70 -13.79 -29.65
N HIS A 125 -6.95 -13.35 -29.77
CA HIS A 125 -7.32 -12.25 -30.68
C HIS A 125 -6.73 -10.91 -30.24
N VAL A 126 -6.79 -10.57 -28.95
CA VAL A 126 -6.18 -9.35 -28.40
C VAL A 126 -4.66 -9.39 -28.55
N ALA A 127 -4.02 -10.55 -28.36
CA ALA A 127 -2.60 -10.73 -28.64
C ALA A 127 -2.28 -10.55 -30.14
N TRP A 128 -3.17 -10.97 -31.03
CA TRP A 128 -3.03 -10.85 -32.47
C TRP A 128 -3.25 -9.41 -32.98
N ASP A 129 -4.19 -8.67 -32.41
CA ASP A 129 -4.40 -7.25 -32.73
C ASP A 129 -3.27 -6.39 -32.14
N PHE A 130 -2.81 -6.70 -30.92
CA PHE A 130 -1.62 -6.08 -30.33
C PHE A 130 -0.34 -6.39 -31.13
N LEU A 131 -0.22 -7.59 -31.70
CA LEU A 131 0.88 -7.97 -32.62
C LEU A 131 0.88 -7.12 -33.89
N LYS A 132 -0.31 -6.86 -34.46
CA LYS A 132 -0.46 -6.06 -35.68
C LYS A 132 -0.13 -4.58 -35.45
N GLU A 133 -0.47 -4.05 -34.28
CA GLU A 133 -0.26 -2.64 -33.94
C GLU A 133 1.15 -2.35 -33.40
N ASN A 134 1.72 -3.26 -32.59
CA ASN A 134 2.94 -2.98 -31.80
C ASN A 134 4.11 -3.93 -32.12
N GLY A 135 3.91 -4.90 -33.02
CA GLY A 135 4.95 -5.81 -33.50
C GLY A 135 5.29 -6.96 -32.54
N LEU A 136 6.01 -7.95 -33.08
CA LEU A 136 6.28 -9.23 -32.39
C LEU A 136 7.13 -9.08 -31.13
N LYS A 137 8.06 -8.11 -31.12
CA LYS A 137 8.95 -7.84 -29.99
C LYS A 137 8.18 -7.32 -28.76
N ALA A 138 7.20 -6.42 -28.97
CA ALA A 138 6.34 -5.90 -27.92
C ALA A 138 5.38 -6.96 -27.37
N LEU A 139 4.82 -7.82 -28.23
CA LEU A 139 3.98 -8.93 -27.79
C LEU A 139 4.77 -9.93 -26.93
N ILE A 140 6.01 -10.25 -27.32
CA ILE A 140 6.90 -11.13 -26.54
C ILE A 140 7.19 -10.51 -25.17
N LEU A 141 7.47 -9.20 -25.08
CA LEU A 141 7.69 -8.51 -23.80
C LEU A 141 6.45 -8.51 -22.90
N LYS A 142 5.29 -8.18 -23.47
CA LYS A 142 3.98 -8.18 -22.78
C LYS A 142 3.60 -9.58 -22.28
N SER A 143 3.85 -10.60 -23.09
CA SER A 143 3.57 -12.00 -22.72
C SER A 143 4.55 -12.50 -21.66
N LYS A 144 5.82 -12.08 -21.73
CA LYS A 144 6.84 -12.41 -20.72
C LYS A 144 6.52 -11.79 -19.35
N HIS A 145 6.01 -10.56 -19.29
CA HIS A 145 5.54 -9.93 -18.04
C HIS A 145 4.27 -10.59 -17.49
N LYS A 146 3.33 -10.96 -18.36
CA LYS A 146 2.10 -11.67 -17.94
C LYS A 146 2.39 -13.09 -17.42
N ILE A 147 3.48 -13.71 -17.87
CA ILE A 147 3.97 -15.00 -17.38
C ILE A 147 4.87 -14.83 -16.14
N GLN A 148 5.63 -13.73 -16.01
CA GLN A 148 6.40 -13.41 -14.81
C GLN A 148 5.54 -13.16 -13.55
N GLY A 149 4.29 -12.72 -13.71
CA GLY A 149 3.32 -12.63 -12.60
C GLY A 149 2.56 -13.94 -12.29
N ILE A 150 2.90 -15.06 -12.96
CA ILE A 150 2.27 -16.37 -12.73
C ILE A 150 3.17 -17.30 -11.92
N ASP A 151 4.49 -17.08 -11.94
CA ASP A 151 5.44 -18.09 -11.51
C ASP A 151 5.97 -17.97 -10.06
N ASP A 152 5.66 -16.95 -9.26
CA ASP A 152 6.39 -16.81 -7.98
C ASP A 152 5.75 -16.00 -6.83
N ASP A 153 4.49 -15.58 -6.89
CA ASP A 153 3.87 -15.04 -5.67
C ASP A 153 3.55 -16.23 -4.75
N TYR A 154 4.39 -16.41 -3.73
CA TYR A 154 4.27 -17.47 -2.73
C TYR A 154 2.86 -17.45 -2.12
N ASP A 155 2.21 -18.62 -2.04
CA ASP A 155 0.83 -18.72 -1.60
C ASP A 155 0.70 -18.29 -0.14
N TYR A 156 -0.16 -17.30 0.14
CA TYR A 156 -0.28 -16.75 1.49
C TYR A 156 -0.73 -17.80 2.51
N ALA A 157 -1.58 -18.75 2.13
CA ALA A 157 -1.99 -19.81 3.06
C ALA A 157 -0.82 -20.76 3.36
N GLU A 158 0.04 -21.05 2.37
CA GLU A 158 1.30 -21.78 2.61
C GLU A 158 2.23 -20.99 3.54
N TRP A 159 2.42 -19.69 3.29
CA TRP A 159 3.21 -18.79 4.12
C TRP A 159 2.70 -18.73 5.56
N TRP A 160 1.40 -18.53 5.74
CA TRP A 160 0.77 -18.47 7.05
C TRP A 160 0.94 -19.79 7.82
N ASN A 161 0.76 -20.93 7.15
CA ASN A 161 0.95 -22.23 7.80
C ASN A 161 2.39 -22.48 8.26
N LEU A 162 3.39 -21.87 7.61
CA LEU A 162 4.80 -21.97 8.01
C LEU A 162 5.20 -20.96 9.09
N THR A 163 4.44 -19.89 9.28
CA THR A 163 4.83 -18.74 10.13
C THR A 163 3.94 -18.58 11.36
N LYS A 164 2.72 -19.10 11.33
CA LYS A 164 1.85 -19.13 12.50
C LYS A 164 2.51 -19.95 13.62
N PRO A 165 2.27 -19.61 14.89
CA PRO A 165 2.80 -20.38 16.01
C PRO A 165 2.33 -21.84 15.93
N SER A 166 3.27 -22.75 16.18
CA SER A 166 2.96 -24.16 16.41
C SER A 166 2.30 -24.36 17.78
N GLU A 167 1.60 -25.49 17.95
CA GLU A 167 0.97 -25.84 19.23
C GLU A 167 2.00 -25.93 20.37
N GLU A 168 3.21 -26.42 20.08
CA GLU A 168 4.31 -26.48 21.05
C GLU A 168 4.76 -25.08 21.48
N GLU A 169 4.87 -24.13 20.54
CA GLU A 169 5.18 -22.74 20.86
C GLU A 169 4.09 -22.09 21.68
N LEU A 170 2.80 -22.31 21.35
CA LEU A 170 1.68 -21.77 22.13
C LEU A 170 1.66 -22.34 23.57
N GLU A 171 1.92 -23.63 23.74
CA GLU A 171 2.03 -24.25 25.06
C GLU A 171 3.26 -23.79 25.85
N ALA A 172 4.36 -23.45 25.17
CA ALA A 172 5.52 -22.83 25.81
C ALA A 172 5.20 -21.39 26.26
N GLN A 173 4.53 -20.60 25.42
CA GLN A 173 4.13 -19.23 25.74
C GLN A 173 3.22 -19.16 26.99
N LYS A 174 2.29 -20.11 27.15
CA LYS A 174 1.43 -20.20 28.35
C LYS A 174 2.20 -20.39 29.67
N LYS A 175 3.43 -20.93 29.61
CA LYS A 175 4.28 -21.20 30.78
C LYS A 175 5.33 -20.13 31.00
N GLU A 176 5.56 -19.28 30.00
CA GLU A 176 6.57 -18.24 30.04
C GLU A 176 6.13 -17.08 30.94
N THR A 177 7.06 -16.55 31.72
CA THR A 177 6.83 -15.38 32.57
C THR A 177 7.86 -14.31 32.25
N PHE A 178 7.39 -13.11 31.93
CA PHE A 178 8.25 -11.96 31.67
C PHE A 178 8.63 -11.23 32.96
N GLU A 179 9.73 -10.48 32.93
CA GLU A 179 10.14 -9.61 34.05
C GLU A 179 9.09 -8.53 34.36
N TYR A 180 8.43 -8.01 33.32
CA TYR A 180 7.29 -7.12 33.43
C TYR A 180 6.10 -7.77 32.76
N MET A 181 5.01 -7.85 33.51
CA MET A 181 3.77 -8.46 33.11
C MET A 181 2.67 -7.38 33.02
N PRO A 182 2.67 -6.53 31.97
CA PRO A 182 1.66 -5.47 31.84
C PRO A 182 0.26 -6.07 31.73
N LYS A 183 -0.72 -5.45 32.39
CA LYS A 183 -2.12 -5.81 32.22
C LYS A 183 -2.68 -5.16 30.95
N PHE A 184 -3.23 -5.94 30.04
CA PHE A 184 -3.92 -5.42 28.85
C PHE A 184 -5.43 -5.32 29.06
N SER A 185 -6.02 -4.16 28.82
CA SER A 185 -7.47 -3.97 28.73
C SER A 185 -7.91 -3.95 27.28
N ILE A 186 -8.60 -4.99 26.85
CA ILE A 186 -9.16 -5.06 25.51
C ILE A 186 -10.52 -4.38 25.53
N VAL A 187 -10.71 -3.35 24.71
CA VAL A 187 -11.93 -2.53 24.70
C VAL A 187 -12.69 -2.75 23.40
N ILE A 188 -13.96 -3.17 23.52
CA ILE A 188 -14.76 -3.57 22.36
C ILE A 188 -16.16 -2.94 22.44
N PRO A 189 -16.52 -2.04 21.51
CA PRO A 189 -17.91 -1.64 21.31
C PRO A 189 -18.69 -2.75 20.61
N VAL A 190 -19.93 -3.01 21.03
CA VAL A 190 -20.84 -3.99 20.43
C VAL A 190 -22.11 -3.29 19.97
N TYR A 191 -22.55 -3.59 18.75
CA TYR A 191 -23.80 -3.05 18.20
C TYR A 191 -24.41 -4.00 17.17
N LYS A 192 -25.56 -4.58 17.50
CA LYS A 192 -26.31 -5.52 16.64
C LYS A 192 -25.43 -6.66 16.09
N THR A 193 -24.48 -7.11 16.92
CA THR A 193 -23.47 -8.08 16.51
C THR A 193 -24.08 -9.47 16.36
N PRO A 194 -23.89 -10.17 15.23
CA PRO A 194 -24.30 -11.55 15.09
C PRO A 194 -23.64 -12.44 16.15
N GLU A 195 -24.42 -13.30 16.82
CA GLU A 195 -23.91 -14.15 17.92
C GLU A 195 -22.71 -15.03 17.50
N LYS A 196 -22.67 -15.49 16.24
CA LYS A 196 -21.55 -16.29 15.71
C LYS A 196 -20.24 -15.50 15.79
N PHE A 197 -20.25 -14.27 15.26
CA PHE A 197 -19.06 -13.42 15.21
C PHE A 197 -18.60 -13.04 16.61
N LEU A 198 -19.55 -12.71 17.50
CA LEU A 198 -19.23 -12.40 18.89
C LEU A 198 -18.56 -13.57 19.61
N LYS A 199 -19.07 -14.81 19.44
CA LYS A 199 -18.48 -15.99 20.08
C LYS A 199 -17.07 -16.26 19.57
N GLU A 200 -16.86 -16.19 18.26
CA GLU A 200 -15.52 -16.37 17.66
C GLU A 200 -14.52 -15.31 18.15
N MET A 201 -14.97 -14.06 18.28
CA MET A 201 -14.17 -12.97 18.85
C MET A 201 -13.84 -13.25 20.32
N LEU A 202 -14.84 -13.58 21.16
CA LEU A 202 -14.65 -13.89 22.58
C LEU A 202 -13.71 -15.07 22.79
N ASP A 203 -13.89 -16.16 22.03
CA ASP A 203 -13.04 -17.35 22.10
C ASP A 203 -11.59 -16.99 21.74
N SER A 204 -11.36 -16.16 20.71
CA SER A 204 -10.01 -15.71 20.32
C SER A 204 -9.27 -14.91 21.41
N ILE A 205 -10.00 -14.25 22.31
CA ILE A 205 -9.45 -13.53 23.46
C ILE A 205 -9.22 -14.48 24.64
N VAL A 206 -10.18 -15.37 24.93
CA VAL A 206 -10.05 -16.34 26.02
C VAL A 206 -8.87 -17.29 25.78
N GLU A 207 -8.59 -17.63 24.52
CA GLU A 207 -7.50 -18.52 24.10
C GLU A 207 -6.11 -17.88 24.08
N GLN A 208 -5.98 -16.58 24.42
CA GLN A 208 -4.68 -15.91 24.45
C GLN A 208 -3.68 -16.62 25.38
N THR A 209 -2.45 -16.83 24.89
CA THR A 209 -1.39 -17.49 25.65
C THR A 209 -0.84 -16.63 26.78
N TYR A 210 -0.96 -15.30 26.66
CA TYR A 210 -0.67 -14.35 27.73
C TYR A 210 -1.86 -14.23 28.68
N ALA A 211 -1.65 -14.35 29.99
CA ALA A 211 -2.76 -14.47 30.95
C ALA A 211 -3.21 -13.13 31.59
N ASN A 212 -2.36 -12.12 31.65
CA ASN A 212 -2.64 -10.87 32.37
C ASN A 212 -3.41 -9.87 31.50
N TRP A 213 -4.69 -10.14 31.30
CA TRP A 213 -5.58 -9.25 30.54
C TRP A 213 -6.96 -9.18 31.18
N GLU A 214 -7.73 -8.21 30.70
CA GLU A 214 -9.16 -8.09 30.94
C GLU A 214 -9.86 -7.65 29.65
N LEU A 215 -11.15 -7.98 29.55
CA LEU A 215 -11.97 -7.65 28.41
C LEU A 215 -13.12 -6.76 28.87
N CYS A 216 -13.22 -5.58 28.29
CA CYS A 216 -14.24 -4.57 28.60
C CYS A 216 -15.14 -4.35 27.39
N ILE A 217 -16.43 -4.70 27.51
CA ILE A 217 -17.39 -4.68 26.40
C ILE A 217 -18.54 -3.72 26.70
N ALA A 218 -18.83 -2.80 25.79
CA ALA A 218 -20.01 -1.94 25.88
C ALA A 218 -21.01 -2.26 24.76
N ASP A 219 -22.18 -2.78 25.13
CA ASP A 219 -23.24 -3.13 24.18
C ASP A 219 -24.23 -1.96 24.02
N GLY A 220 -24.12 -1.27 22.88
CA GLY A 220 -25.02 -0.19 22.47
C GLY A 220 -26.25 -0.66 21.69
N SER A 221 -26.50 -1.97 21.64
CA SER A 221 -27.67 -2.53 20.93
C SER A 221 -28.97 -2.21 21.68
N PRO A 222 -30.07 -1.95 20.97
CA PRO A 222 -31.37 -1.75 21.60
C PRO A 222 -31.87 -3.05 22.26
N ALA A 223 -32.80 -2.92 23.21
CA ALA A 223 -33.42 -4.05 23.88
C ALA A 223 -34.02 -5.05 22.86
N GLY A 224 -33.69 -6.34 23.01
CA GLY A 224 -34.10 -7.42 22.11
C GLY A 224 -33.13 -7.71 20.97
N GLU A 225 -32.20 -6.79 20.66
CA GLU A 225 -31.09 -7.01 19.70
C GLU A 225 -29.73 -7.12 20.41
N SER A 226 -29.71 -6.98 21.74
CA SER A 226 -28.52 -7.15 22.57
C SER A 226 -28.07 -8.61 22.64
N VAL A 227 -26.76 -8.78 22.74
CA VAL A 227 -26.09 -10.07 22.92
C VAL A 227 -25.78 -10.35 24.40
N GLU A 228 -26.44 -9.65 25.32
CA GLU A 228 -26.25 -9.76 26.78
C GLU A 228 -26.24 -11.21 27.29
N ASN A 229 -27.14 -12.06 26.78
CA ASN A 229 -27.19 -13.47 27.18
C ASN A 229 -25.91 -14.24 26.88
N VAL A 230 -25.21 -13.90 25.78
CA VAL A 230 -23.92 -14.49 25.44
C VAL A 230 -22.84 -13.90 26.34
N LEU A 231 -22.78 -12.57 26.47
CA LEU A 231 -21.80 -11.87 27.31
C LEU A 231 -21.84 -12.35 28.77
N LYS A 232 -23.05 -12.48 29.33
CA LYS A 232 -23.27 -13.00 30.69
C LYS A 232 -22.67 -14.38 30.88
N LYS A 233 -22.89 -15.30 29.93
CA LYS A 233 -22.35 -16.67 30.02
C LYS A 233 -20.83 -16.71 29.99
N TYR A 234 -20.19 -15.80 29.25
CA TYR A 234 -18.73 -15.71 29.21
C TYR A 234 -18.18 -15.08 30.50
N ALA A 235 -18.79 -14.00 30.98
CA ALA A 235 -18.41 -13.34 32.24
C ALA A 235 -18.59 -14.25 33.47
N GLU A 236 -19.61 -15.13 33.48
CA GLU A 236 -19.79 -16.14 34.53
C GLU A 236 -18.69 -17.23 34.51
N LYS A 237 -18.05 -17.47 33.35
CA LYS A 237 -16.98 -18.47 33.18
C LYS A 237 -15.58 -17.89 33.40
N ASP A 238 -15.37 -16.63 33.06
CA ASP A 238 -14.08 -15.95 33.17
C ASP A 238 -14.27 -14.55 33.77
N SER A 239 -13.78 -14.38 35.00
CA SER A 239 -13.92 -13.13 35.76
C SER A 239 -13.16 -11.95 35.16
N ARG A 240 -12.28 -12.19 34.16
CA ARG A 240 -11.57 -11.14 33.42
C ARG A 240 -12.49 -10.41 32.43
N ILE A 241 -13.67 -10.97 32.12
CA ILE A 241 -14.62 -10.40 31.16
C ILE A 241 -15.65 -9.53 31.91
N ARG A 242 -15.68 -8.25 31.58
CA ARG A 242 -16.63 -7.25 32.08
C ARG A 242 -17.43 -6.67 30.93
N TYR A 243 -18.72 -6.48 31.13
CA TYR A 243 -19.58 -5.88 30.12
C TYR A 243 -20.60 -4.90 30.72
N LYS A 244 -21.04 -3.96 29.91
CA LYS A 244 -22.08 -2.98 30.22
C LYS A 244 -23.06 -2.89 29.06
N VAL A 245 -24.35 -3.11 29.34
CA VAL A 245 -25.42 -2.84 28.38
C VAL A 245 -25.83 -1.39 28.53
N LEU A 246 -25.70 -0.60 27.46
CA LEU A 246 -25.98 0.83 27.48
C LEU A 246 -27.47 1.14 27.36
N GLY A 247 -28.21 0.28 26.65
CA GLY A 247 -29.65 0.45 26.39
C GLY A 247 -29.98 1.43 25.26
N GLU A 248 -29.00 2.21 24.79
CA GLU A 248 -29.08 3.07 23.62
C GLU A 248 -27.75 3.07 22.84
N ASN A 249 -27.79 3.45 21.57
CA ASN A 249 -26.60 3.53 20.72
C ASN A 249 -25.98 4.92 20.82
N LEU A 250 -24.79 5.02 21.43
CA LEU A 250 -24.05 6.28 21.60
C LEU A 250 -23.09 6.57 20.43
N GLY A 251 -23.23 5.83 19.31
CA GLY A 251 -22.27 5.86 18.21
C GLY A 251 -21.04 5.00 18.50
N ILE A 252 -20.12 4.90 17.55
CA ILE A 252 -18.93 4.04 17.72
C ILE A 252 -18.07 4.60 18.84
N SER A 253 -17.76 5.90 18.80
CA SER A 253 -16.93 6.55 19.82
C SER A 253 -17.54 6.49 21.21
N GLY A 254 -18.85 6.73 21.34
CA GLY A 254 -19.54 6.70 22.63
C GLY A 254 -19.56 5.31 23.25
N ASN A 255 -19.84 4.28 22.45
CA ASN A 255 -19.81 2.90 22.89
C ASN A 255 -18.37 2.48 23.29
N THR A 256 -17.35 2.82 22.49
CA THR A 256 -15.95 2.52 22.83
C THR A 256 -15.52 3.23 24.10
N ASN A 257 -15.92 4.48 24.31
CA ASN A 257 -15.61 5.22 25.56
C ASN A 257 -16.26 4.56 26.78
N ALA A 258 -17.48 4.04 26.67
CA ALA A 258 -18.11 3.32 27.78
C ALA A 258 -17.39 2.00 28.12
N ALA A 259 -16.78 1.33 27.13
CA ALA A 259 -15.90 0.20 27.37
C ALA A 259 -14.58 0.65 28.03
N LEU A 260 -14.02 1.76 27.56
CA LEU A 260 -12.79 2.36 28.07
C LEU A 260 -12.90 2.81 29.54
N GLU A 261 -14.06 3.30 29.97
CA GLU A 261 -14.34 3.65 31.38
C GLU A 261 -14.19 2.45 32.33
N MET A 262 -14.38 1.22 31.82
CA MET A 262 -14.18 0.02 32.60
C MET A 262 -12.73 -0.45 32.61
N ALA A 263 -11.83 0.10 31.78
CA ALA A 263 -10.46 -0.40 31.63
C ALA A 263 -9.53 0.00 32.80
N GLU A 264 -8.83 -0.98 33.37
CA GLU A 264 -7.92 -0.89 34.51
C GLU A 264 -6.48 -1.34 34.18
N GLY A 265 -6.21 -1.73 32.94
CA GLY A 265 -4.92 -2.23 32.47
C GLY A 265 -3.90 -1.12 32.23
N ASP A 266 -2.62 -1.50 32.25
CA ASP A 266 -1.49 -0.64 31.95
C ASP A 266 -1.48 -0.19 30.48
N PHE A 267 -2.06 -1.03 29.61
CA PHE A 267 -2.21 -0.79 28.17
C PHE A 267 -3.63 -1.10 27.73
N VAL A 268 -4.17 -0.29 26.82
CA VAL A 268 -5.47 -0.48 26.18
C VAL A 268 -5.26 -1.04 24.79
N VAL A 269 -5.99 -2.11 24.46
CA VAL A 269 -5.96 -2.81 23.17
C VAL A 269 -7.28 -2.57 22.45
N LEU A 270 -7.23 -2.06 21.22
CA LEU A 270 -8.43 -1.88 20.40
C LEU A 270 -8.72 -3.14 19.59
N ALA A 271 -9.96 -3.62 19.64
CA ALA A 271 -10.44 -4.74 18.84
C ALA A 271 -11.93 -4.57 18.51
N ASP A 272 -12.35 -5.15 17.39
CA ASP A 272 -13.74 -5.08 16.94
C ASP A 272 -14.51 -6.37 17.27
N HIS A 273 -15.82 -6.23 17.42
CA HIS A 273 -16.69 -7.28 17.96
C HIS A 273 -16.87 -8.51 17.05
N ASP A 274 -16.40 -8.44 15.80
CA ASP A 274 -16.53 -9.45 14.76
C ASP A 274 -15.18 -9.95 14.21
N ASP A 275 -14.07 -9.46 14.75
CA ASP A 275 -12.72 -9.84 14.34
C ASP A 275 -12.11 -10.88 15.28
N ARG A 276 -10.95 -11.42 14.89
CA ARG A 276 -10.23 -12.44 15.67
C ARG A 276 -8.79 -12.01 15.92
N LEU A 277 -8.33 -12.18 17.15
CA LEU A 277 -6.90 -12.09 17.47
C LEU A 277 -6.22 -13.43 17.23
N THR A 278 -4.93 -13.42 16.89
CA THR A 278 -4.13 -14.66 16.91
C THR A 278 -3.90 -15.09 18.36
N PRO A 279 -3.79 -16.39 18.68
CA PRO A 279 -3.63 -16.86 20.07
C PRO A 279 -2.41 -16.29 20.82
N ASN A 280 -1.39 -15.82 20.09
CA ASN A 280 -0.16 -15.24 20.63
C ASN A 280 -0.14 -13.70 20.62
N ALA A 281 -1.23 -13.01 20.23
CA ALA A 281 -1.23 -11.55 20.01
C ALA A 281 -0.77 -10.76 21.24
N LEU A 282 -1.37 -11.02 22.41
CA LEU A 282 -1.01 -10.33 23.65
C LEU A 282 0.37 -10.75 24.18
N PHE A 283 0.79 -11.99 23.91
CA PHE A 283 2.12 -12.47 24.27
C PHE A 283 3.21 -11.71 23.51
N GLU A 284 3.04 -11.52 22.20
CA GLU A 284 3.98 -10.75 21.39
C GLU A 284 4.00 -9.26 21.79
N CYS A 285 2.86 -8.69 22.18
CA CYS A 285 2.80 -7.35 22.75
C CYS A 285 3.61 -7.26 24.05
N ALA A 286 3.39 -8.18 25.00
CA ALA A 286 4.15 -8.23 26.25
C ALA A 286 5.65 -8.42 26.00
N LYS A 287 6.02 -9.31 25.07
CA LYS A 287 7.40 -9.52 24.65
C LYS A 287 8.02 -8.22 24.12
N LYS A 288 7.32 -7.49 23.25
CA LYS A 288 7.82 -6.22 22.69
C LYS A 288 8.01 -5.15 23.76
N LEU A 289 7.13 -5.09 24.76
CA LEU A 289 7.29 -4.19 25.92
C LEU A 289 8.46 -4.60 26.83
N ASN A 290 8.87 -5.88 26.81
CA ASN A 290 10.08 -6.41 27.46
C ASN A 290 11.35 -6.07 26.73
N GLU A 291 11.31 -6.01 25.41
CA GLU A 291 12.41 -5.47 24.60
C GLU A 291 12.51 -3.95 24.72
N ASN A 292 11.39 -3.25 24.93
CA ASN A 292 11.35 -1.79 25.02
C ASN A 292 10.29 -1.29 26.02
N ARG A 293 10.74 -1.00 27.25
CA ARG A 293 9.92 -0.49 28.36
C ARG A 293 9.36 0.91 28.15
N SER A 294 9.99 1.70 27.28
CA SER A 294 9.59 3.08 27.00
C SER A 294 8.49 3.19 25.94
N CYS A 295 8.00 2.06 25.42
CA CYS A 295 6.99 2.05 24.38
C CYS A 295 5.63 2.57 24.88
N ASP A 296 5.11 3.58 24.19
CA ASP A 296 3.79 4.16 24.48
C ASP A 296 2.69 3.62 23.55
N VAL A 297 3.06 3.25 22.32
CA VAL A 297 2.14 2.74 21.31
C VAL A 297 2.75 1.52 20.62
N LEU A 298 1.97 0.45 20.49
CA LEU A 298 2.28 -0.71 19.66
C LEU A 298 1.25 -0.85 18.55
N TYR A 299 1.70 -1.32 17.40
CA TYR A 299 0.82 -1.87 16.39
C TYR A 299 1.42 -3.10 15.71
N SER A 300 0.56 -3.91 15.08
CA SER A 300 0.98 -5.13 14.37
C SER A 300 0.59 -5.11 12.89
N ASP A 301 1.12 -6.07 12.14
CA ASP A 301 0.54 -6.46 10.85
C ASP A 301 -0.84 -7.11 11.08
N GLU A 302 -1.63 -7.13 10.02
CA GLU A 302 -2.99 -7.69 9.99
C GLU A 302 -3.23 -8.44 8.68
N ASP A 303 -4.27 -9.24 8.61
CA ASP A 303 -4.81 -9.76 7.36
C ASP A 303 -6.33 -9.72 7.34
N LYS A 304 -6.92 -10.18 6.23
CA LYS A 304 -8.37 -10.28 6.08
C LYS A 304 -8.83 -11.72 6.18
N LEU A 305 -9.89 -11.90 6.95
CA LEU A 305 -10.66 -13.12 7.12
C LEU A 305 -11.97 -13.01 6.34
N ASP A 306 -12.38 -14.10 5.68
CA ASP A 306 -13.68 -14.13 5.03
C ASP A 306 -14.86 -14.13 6.03
N MET A 307 -16.08 -13.96 5.52
CA MET A 307 -17.28 -13.86 6.37
C MET A 307 -17.49 -15.13 7.22
N ASP A 308 -17.19 -16.30 6.66
CA ASP A 308 -17.45 -17.60 7.30
C ASP A 308 -16.41 -17.94 8.36
N GLY A 309 -15.20 -17.36 8.28
CA GLY A 309 -14.07 -17.58 9.18
C GLY A 309 -13.09 -18.65 8.70
N ASP A 310 -13.17 -19.05 7.43
CA ASP A 310 -12.50 -20.23 6.87
C ASP A 310 -11.20 -19.89 6.13
N GLU A 311 -11.12 -18.72 5.48
CA GLU A 311 -9.98 -18.33 4.64
C GLU A 311 -9.39 -16.97 5.01
N LEU A 312 -8.05 -16.90 5.03
CA LEU A 312 -7.26 -15.67 5.11
C LEU A 312 -6.69 -15.34 3.72
N PHE A 313 -6.75 -14.08 3.26
CA PHE A 313 -6.50 -13.81 1.83
C PHE A 313 -5.84 -12.48 1.43
N ASP A 314 -5.66 -11.51 2.33
CA ASP A 314 -5.10 -10.19 1.96
C ASP A 314 -4.26 -9.60 3.11
N PRO A 315 -3.03 -10.11 3.32
CA PRO A 315 -2.17 -9.67 4.42
C PRO A 315 -1.57 -8.29 4.17
N HIS A 316 -1.68 -7.43 5.17
CA HIS A 316 -1.09 -6.11 5.19
C HIS A 316 0.16 -6.10 6.08
N PHE A 317 1.31 -6.25 5.42
CA PHE A 317 2.65 -6.15 5.98
C PHE A 317 3.11 -4.70 5.99
N LYS A 318 3.01 -4.07 7.15
CA LYS A 318 3.17 -2.64 7.38
C LYS A 318 4.65 -2.28 7.58
N PRO A 319 5.06 -1.04 7.26
CA PRO A 319 6.35 -0.53 7.68
C PRO A 319 6.35 -0.24 9.19
N ASP A 320 7.53 0.05 9.74
CA ASP A 320 7.64 0.80 10.99
C ASP A 320 7.00 2.20 10.85
N PHE A 321 6.91 2.95 11.96
CA PHE A 321 6.10 4.16 12.02
C PHE A 321 6.47 5.16 10.91
N ASN A 322 5.48 5.51 10.09
CA ASN A 322 5.60 6.30 8.87
C ASN A 322 4.54 7.42 8.93
N PRO A 323 4.88 8.59 9.52
CA PRO A 323 3.93 9.67 9.71
C PRO A 323 3.30 10.14 8.40
N ASP A 324 4.08 10.20 7.32
CA ASP A 324 3.56 10.68 6.04
C ASP A 324 2.61 9.67 5.37
N LEU A 325 2.88 8.36 5.49
CA LEU A 325 1.93 7.32 5.08
C LEU A 325 0.64 7.40 5.90
N LEU A 326 0.77 7.66 7.21
CA LEU A 326 -0.39 7.84 8.08
C LEU A 326 -1.24 9.03 7.67
N THR A 327 -0.70 10.07 7.02
CA THR A 327 -1.52 11.17 6.47
C THR A 327 -2.16 10.87 5.12
N SER A 328 -1.72 9.83 4.43
CA SER A 328 -2.30 9.37 3.17
C SER A 328 -3.36 8.30 3.35
N VAL A 329 -3.20 7.45 4.37
CA VAL A 329 -4.12 6.34 4.67
C VAL A 329 -3.92 5.91 6.12
N ASN A 330 -5.00 5.49 6.79
CA ASN A 330 -4.88 4.82 8.10
C ASN A 330 -4.27 3.42 7.92
N TYR A 331 -2.96 3.32 7.73
CA TYR A 331 -2.30 2.03 7.52
C TYR A 331 -2.10 1.25 8.82
N ILE A 332 -2.21 1.91 9.98
CA ILE A 332 -2.00 1.31 11.30
C ILE A 332 -3.19 0.43 11.68
N CYS A 333 -4.43 0.92 11.56
CA CYS A 333 -5.68 0.18 11.85
C CYS A 333 -5.55 -0.77 13.07
N HIS A 334 -5.43 -2.08 12.81
CA HIS A 334 -5.44 -3.12 13.83
C HIS A 334 -4.14 -3.95 13.79
N LEU A 335 -3.71 -4.63 14.84
CA LEU A 335 -4.05 -4.40 16.25
C LEU A 335 -3.38 -3.10 16.72
N PHE A 336 -4.10 -2.22 17.42
CA PHE A 336 -3.53 -1.02 18.00
C PHE A 336 -3.56 -1.10 19.53
N VAL A 337 -2.42 -0.82 20.17
CA VAL A 337 -2.27 -0.86 21.63
C VAL A 337 -1.64 0.44 22.11
N VAL A 338 -2.20 1.04 23.15
CA VAL A 338 -1.75 2.33 23.70
C VAL A 338 -1.58 2.26 25.21
N LYS A 339 -0.53 2.87 25.71
CA LYS A 339 -0.25 2.99 27.15
C LYS A 339 -1.34 3.83 27.82
N LYS A 340 -1.83 3.36 28.97
CA LYS A 340 -2.92 4.00 29.71
C LYS A 340 -2.59 5.45 30.10
N GLU A 341 -1.35 5.72 30.51
CA GLU A 341 -0.89 7.08 30.84
C GLU A 341 -0.98 8.04 29.64
N LEU A 342 -0.65 7.57 28.43
CA LEU A 342 -0.78 8.37 27.21
C LEU A 342 -2.24 8.62 26.89
N LEU A 343 -3.09 7.59 26.96
CA LEU A 343 -4.53 7.71 26.78
C LEU A 343 -5.14 8.74 27.74
N ASP A 344 -4.78 8.70 29.02
CA ASP A 344 -5.31 9.61 30.04
C ASP A 344 -4.92 11.07 29.77
N LYS A 345 -3.77 11.30 29.11
CA LYS A 345 -3.33 12.62 28.64
C LYS A 345 -4.13 13.11 27.43
N ILE A 346 -4.43 12.25 26.46
CA ILE A 346 -5.04 12.66 25.18
C ILE A 346 -6.58 12.57 25.15
N GLY A 347 -7.18 11.85 26.10
CA GLY A 347 -8.61 11.56 26.13
C GLY A 347 -9.07 10.45 25.17
N GLY A 348 -10.31 10.00 25.34
CA GLY A 348 -10.92 8.91 24.56
C GLY A 348 -11.30 9.27 23.12
N PHE A 349 -12.25 8.51 22.57
CA PHE A 349 -12.75 8.67 21.20
C PHE A 349 -13.71 9.85 21.08
N ARG A 350 -13.72 10.50 19.91
CA ARG A 350 -14.47 11.73 19.66
C ARG A 350 -15.58 11.47 18.65
N ALA A 351 -16.84 11.58 19.09
CA ALA A 351 -18.04 11.18 18.33
C ALA A 351 -18.20 11.93 17.01
N GLU A 352 -17.65 13.14 16.88
CA GLU A 352 -17.69 13.86 15.63
C GLU A 352 -16.97 13.10 14.50
N TYR A 353 -16.02 12.20 14.79
CA TYR A 353 -15.29 11.37 13.81
C TYR A 353 -15.83 9.95 13.65
N ASP A 354 -17.02 9.62 14.14
CA ASP A 354 -17.61 8.29 13.90
C ASP A 354 -17.54 7.88 12.41
N GLY A 355 -17.03 6.68 12.16
CA GLY A 355 -16.62 6.15 10.86
C GLY A 355 -15.10 6.18 10.61
N ALA A 356 -14.38 7.09 11.25
CA ALA A 356 -12.91 7.22 11.23
C ALA A 356 -12.35 7.64 12.61
N GLN A 357 -13.05 7.26 13.68
CA GLN A 357 -12.74 7.63 15.06
C GLN A 357 -11.41 7.04 15.53
N ASP A 358 -11.07 5.85 15.03
CA ASP A 358 -9.77 5.19 15.19
C ASP A 358 -8.65 6.02 14.58
N TYR A 359 -8.87 6.58 13.38
CA TYR A 359 -7.87 7.37 12.69
C TYR A 359 -7.54 8.67 13.45
N ASP A 360 -8.55 9.39 13.93
CA ASP A 360 -8.36 10.55 14.83
C ASP A 360 -7.61 10.17 16.12
N PHE A 361 -8.02 9.05 16.73
CA PHE A 361 -7.42 8.57 17.97
C PHE A 361 -5.95 8.17 17.79
N ILE A 362 -5.63 7.48 16.69
CA ILE A 362 -4.26 7.10 16.33
C ILE A 362 -3.40 8.36 16.14
N PHE A 363 -3.88 9.38 15.42
CA PHE A 363 -3.13 10.65 15.30
C PHE A 363 -2.85 11.28 16.67
N ARG A 364 -3.86 11.43 17.53
CA ARG A 364 -3.64 12.01 18.86
C ARG A 364 -2.66 11.21 19.71
N CYS A 365 -2.69 9.88 19.60
CA CYS A 365 -1.72 9.00 20.24
C CYS A 365 -0.31 9.25 19.71
N THR A 366 -0.11 9.18 18.39
CA THR A 366 1.23 9.26 17.79
C THR A 366 1.85 10.65 17.90
N GLU A 367 1.04 11.71 17.92
CA GLU A 367 1.46 13.08 18.21
C GLU A 367 2.06 13.25 19.61
N ASN A 368 1.64 12.42 20.57
CA ASN A 368 1.99 12.55 21.99
C ASN A 368 2.85 11.40 22.52
N ALA A 369 3.10 10.37 21.72
CA ALA A 369 3.95 9.24 22.04
C ALA A 369 5.43 9.61 21.92
N GLU A 370 6.24 9.21 22.88
CA GLU A 370 7.70 9.29 22.76
C GLU A 370 8.23 8.11 21.95
N LYS A 371 7.61 6.93 22.11
CA LYS A 371 8.03 5.72 21.40
C LYS A 371 6.87 4.90 20.85
N ILE A 372 6.87 4.77 19.52
CA ILE A 372 5.96 3.90 18.77
C ILE A 372 6.75 2.68 18.29
N CYS A 373 6.19 1.49 18.46
CA CYS A 373 6.83 0.24 18.09
C CYS A 373 5.90 -0.60 17.20
N HIS A 374 6.46 -1.17 16.14
CA HIS A 374 5.79 -2.10 15.26
C HIS A 374 6.18 -3.54 15.61
N ILE A 375 5.21 -4.46 15.53
CA ILE A 375 5.43 -5.91 15.60
C ILE A 375 5.13 -6.49 14.21
N PRO A 376 6.15 -6.86 13.41
CA PRO A 376 5.98 -7.32 12.03
C PRO A 376 5.49 -8.79 11.96
N LYS A 377 4.34 -9.04 12.59
CA LYS A 377 3.63 -10.30 12.67
C LYS A 377 2.15 -10.01 12.47
N VAL A 378 1.46 -10.85 11.71
CA VAL A 378 0.00 -10.82 11.62
C VAL A 378 -0.54 -11.28 12.97
N LEU A 379 -1.11 -10.36 13.75
CA LEU A 379 -1.70 -10.63 15.07
C LEU A 379 -3.20 -10.35 15.13
N TYR A 380 -3.77 -9.92 14.01
CA TYR A 380 -5.16 -9.52 13.87
C TYR A 380 -5.74 -10.00 12.54
N HIS A 381 -6.95 -10.57 12.60
CA HIS A 381 -7.69 -11.08 11.45
C HIS A 381 -8.99 -10.28 11.27
N TRP A 382 -9.03 -9.41 10.27
CA TRP A 382 -10.15 -8.50 9.99
C TRP A 382 -11.23 -9.15 9.13
N ARG A 383 -12.43 -9.34 9.67
CA ARG A 383 -13.53 -10.00 8.99
C ARG A 383 -14.18 -9.13 7.91
N CYS A 384 -14.29 -9.70 6.71
CA CYS A 384 -14.93 -9.08 5.57
C CYS A 384 -16.39 -9.55 5.41
N HIS A 385 -17.35 -8.64 5.65
CA HIS A 385 -18.79 -8.86 5.43
C HIS A 385 -19.48 -7.56 4.99
N PRO A 386 -20.71 -7.57 4.42
CA PRO A 386 -21.32 -6.41 3.75
C PRO A 386 -21.48 -5.13 4.59
N ASN A 387 -21.49 -5.23 5.92
CA ASN A 387 -21.55 -4.09 6.84
C ASN A 387 -20.14 -3.64 7.29
N SER A 388 -19.09 -4.38 6.97
CA SER A 388 -17.70 -4.01 7.19
C SER A 388 -17.22 -3.04 6.11
N THR A 389 -16.44 -2.05 6.54
CA THR A 389 -15.80 -1.08 5.65
C THR A 389 -14.83 -1.77 4.69
N ALA A 390 -14.25 -2.91 5.07
CA ALA A 390 -13.36 -3.70 4.22
C ALA A 390 -14.02 -4.24 2.94
N SER A 391 -15.36 -4.39 2.92
CA SER A 391 -16.08 -4.97 1.77
C SER A 391 -16.96 -3.99 0.99
N ASN A 392 -17.38 -2.87 1.60
CA ASN A 392 -18.29 -1.91 0.96
C ASN A 392 -18.00 -0.43 1.29
N PRO A 393 -16.84 0.12 0.86
CA PRO A 393 -16.46 1.51 1.05
C PRO A 393 -17.54 2.52 0.62
N GLU A 394 -18.17 2.30 -0.54
CA GLU A 394 -19.11 3.25 -1.17
C GLU A 394 -20.38 3.49 -0.33
N SER A 395 -20.76 2.55 0.51
CA SER A 395 -21.92 2.67 1.40
C SER A 395 -21.69 3.58 2.62
N LYS A 396 -20.44 3.98 2.89
CA LYS A 396 -20.04 4.74 4.09
C LYS A 396 -19.23 5.99 3.75
N LEU A 397 -19.68 6.79 2.77
CA LEU A 397 -18.99 8.02 2.35
C LEU A 397 -18.68 9.02 3.50
N TYR A 398 -19.50 9.02 4.56
CA TYR A 398 -19.28 9.84 5.75
C TYR A 398 -17.94 9.51 6.44
N ALA A 399 -17.49 8.24 6.41
CA ALA A 399 -16.24 7.81 7.02
C ALA A 399 -15.02 8.46 6.35
N PHE A 400 -15.04 8.60 5.02
CA PHE A 400 -13.93 9.27 4.30
C PHE A 400 -13.91 10.77 4.55
N THR A 401 -15.08 11.38 4.71
CA THR A 401 -15.17 12.79 5.11
C THR A 401 -14.62 12.99 6.53
N ALA A 402 -14.95 12.07 7.45
CA ALA A 402 -14.40 12.07 8.80
C ALA A 402 -12.88 11.87 8.82
N GLY A 403 -12.34 11.00 7.97
CA GLY A 403 -10.90 10.76 7.84
C GLY A 403 -10.13 11.97 7.29
N SER A 404 -10.63 12.62 6.23
CA SER A 404 -10.06 13.88 5.73
C SER A 404 -10.03 14.96 6.83
N ARG A 405 -11.10 15.07 7.63
CA ARG A 405 -11.15 16.00 8.77
C ARG A 405 -10.15 15.59 9.87
N ALA A 406 -9.98 14.30 10.16
CA ALA A 406 -9.01 13.81 11.14
C ALA A 406 -7.57 14.22 10.76
N ILE A 407 -7.20 14.09 9.47
CA ILE A 407 -5.90 14.54 8.95
C ILE A 407 -5.76 16.07 9.04
N MET A 408 -6.79 16.83 8.64
CA MET A 408 -6.76 18.29 8.77
C MET A 408 -6.60 18.75 10.22
N ASP A 409 -7.24 18.09 11.18
CA ASP A 409 -7.11 18.42 12.59
C ASP A 409 -5.79 17.94 13.19
N HIS A 410 -5.21 16.84 12.68
CA HIS A 410 -3.83 16.46 12.95
C HIS A 410 -2.87 17.59 12.55
N TYR A 411 -2.92 18.07 11.31
CA TYR A 411 -2.07 19.16 10.84
C TYR A 411 -2.18 20.42 11.70
N LYS A 412 -3.40 20.79 12.12
CA LYS A 412 -3.59 21.93 13.05
C LYS A 412 -2.89 21.71 14.39
N ARG A 413 -2.97 20.50 14.97
CA ARG A 413 -2.34 20.18 16.26
C ARG A 413 -0.82 20.18 16.19
N VAL A 414 -0.24 19.72 15.08
CA VAL A 414 1.23 19.69 14.88
C VAL A 414 1.80 20.95 14.23
N GLY A 415 0.96 21.96 13.94
CA GLY A 415 1.42 23.24 13.39
C GLY A 415 1.78 23.23 11.90
N ILE A 416 1.27 22.25 11.15
CA ILE A 416 1.40 22.17 9.69
C ILE A 416 0.22 22.90 9.04
N GLU A 417 0.52 23.80 8.10
CA GLU A 417 -0.52 24.53 7.35
C GLU A 417 -0.87 23.77 6.07
N ALA A 418 -2.08 23.20 6.02
CA ALA A 418 -2.67 22.61 4.82
C ALA A 418 -3.87 23.44 4.35
N GLU A 419 -4.04 23.58 3.04
CA GLU A 419 -5.21 24.23 2.44
C GLU A 419 -6.42 23.29 2.45
N LYS A 420 -6.19 22.03 2.09
CA LYS A 420 -7.22 20.99 2.05
C LYS A 420 -6.62 19.59 2.10
N VAL A 421 -7.44 18.64 2.56
CA VAL A 421 -7.24 17.20 2.42
C VAL A 421 -8.44 16.65 1.66
N GLU A 422 -8.20 16.02 0.52
CA GLU A 422 -9.26 15.50 -0.35
C GLU A 422 -9.06 14.02 -0.67
N LYS A 423 -10.07 13.41 -1.30
CA LYS A 423 -9.96 12.03 -1.77
C LYS A 423 -8.86 11.94 -2.82
N GLY A 424 -7.92 11.02 -2.61
CA GLY A 424 -6.88 10.66 -3.57
C GLY A 424 -7.38 9.69 -4.64
N VAL A 425 -6.55 8.72 -5.00
CA VAL A 425 -6.82 7.79 -6.11
C VAL A 425 -7.93 6.79 -5.83
N ASP A 426 -8.19 6.49 -4.54
CA ASP A 426 -9.22 5.57 -4.10
C ASP A 426 -9.84 6.04 -2.78
N TYR A 427 -10.98 5.47 -2.40
CA TYR A 427 -11.60 5.73 -1.10
C TYR A 427 -10.71 5.25 0.04
N GLY A 428 -10.52 6.09 1.05
CA GLY A 428 -9.61 5.84 2.16
C GLY A 428 -8.16 6.26 1.89
N ILE A 429 -7.84 6.66 0.65
CA ILE A 429 -6.58 7.31 0.30
C ILE A 429 -6.81 8.82 0.18
N TYR A 430 -5.92 9.62 0.74
CA TYR A 430 -6.04 11.06 0.82
C TYR A 430 -4.89 11.79 0.14
N HIS A 431 -5.19 12.94 -0.45
CA HIS A 431 -4.20 13.90 -0.96
C HIS A 431 -4.27 15.17 -0.12
N THR A 432 -3.11 15.61 0.37
CA THR A 432 -2.96 16.89 1.05
C THR A 432 -2.42 17.94 0.09
N THR A 433 -3.10 19.08 -0.01
CA THR A 433 -2.53 20.29 -0.60
C THR A 433 -2.03 21.18 0.53
N PHE A 434 -0.72 21.34 0.65
CA PHE A 434 -0.11 22.21 1.65
C PHE A 434 -0.23 23.69 1.28
N LYS A 435 -0.31 24.55 2.29
CA LYS A 435 -0.22 25.99 2.10
C LYS A 435 1.24 26.40 2.09
N ILE A 436 1.75 26.81 0.94
CA ILE A 436 3.13 27.26 0.79
C ILE A 436 3.35 28.56 1.57
N LYS A 437 4.37 28.57 2.42
CA LYS A 437 4.78 29.73 3.21
C LYS A 437 5.73 30.62 2.41
N GLY A 438 5.36 31.87 2.22
CA GLY A 438 6.17 32.84 1.48
C GLY A 438 6.28 32.52 0.00
N ASP A 439 7.37 32.98 -0.61
CA ASP A 439 7.73 32.70 -2.00
C ASP A 439 9.24 32.44 -2.08
N PRO A 440 9.74 31.33 -1.50
CA PRO A 440 11.18 31.09 -1.38
C PRO A 440 11.81 30.75 -2.74
N LEU A 441 12.99 31.29 -3.01
CA LEU A 441 13.73 30.93 -4.22
C LEU A 441 14.13 29.44 -4.17
N VAL A 442 13.79 28.70 -5.22
CA VAL A 442 14.24 27.31 -5.43
C VAL A 442 15.30 27.31 -6.54
N SER A 443 16.49 26.79 -6.22
CA SER A 443 17.56 26.59 -7.20
C SER A 443 17.48 25.20 -7.79
N VAL A 444 17.17 25.12 -9.09
CA VAL A 444 17.17 23.88 -9.85
C VAL A 444 18.59 23.63 -10.38
N ILE A 445 19.23 22.55 -9.92
CA ILE A 445 20.61 22.21 -10.25
C ILE A 445 20.60 21.05 -11.23
N ILE A 446 21.13 21.27 -12.43
CA ILE A 446 21.06 20.31 -13.54
C ILE A 446 22.46 20.12 -14.15
N PRO A 447 23.12 18.98 -13.90
CA PRO A 447 24.27 18.54 -14.69
C PRO A 447 23.88 18.34 -16.16
N ASN A 448 24.66 18.87 -17.11
CA ASN A 448 24.39 18.65 -18.53
C ASN A 448 25.68 18.49 -19.35
N LYS A 449 25.65 17.56 -20.30
CA LYS A 449 26.66 17.38 -21.33
C LYS A 449 25.99 17.04 -22.66
N ASP A 450 26.17 17.86 -23.70
CA ASP A 450 25.70 17.68 -25.10
C ASP A 450 24.18 17.56 -25.37
N HIS A 451 23.39 17.03 -24.44
CA HIS A 451 21.96 16.74 -24.53
C HIS A 451 21.03 17.98 -24.53
N THR A 452 21.20 18.86 -25.51
CA THR A 452 20.48 20.15 -25.62
C THR A 452 18.97 20.01 -25.74
N VAL A 453 18.47 19.03 -26.51
CA VAL A 453 17.04 18.83 -26.72
C VAL A 453 16.38 18.37 -25.42
N ASP A 454 16.98 17.39 -24.75
CA ASP A 454 16.49 16.89 -23.46
C ASP A 454 16.50 18.03 -22.43
N LEU A 455 17.58 18.81 -22.36
CA LEU A 455 17.69 19.95 -21.45
C LEU A 455 16.63 21.03 -21.70
N ASP A 456 16.33 21.37 -22.95
CA ASP A 456 15.27 22.35 -23.26
C ASP A 456 13.88 21.81 -22.90
N ASN A 457 13.62 20.52 -23.17
CA ASN A 457 12.39 19.84 -22.77
C ASN A 457 12.23 19.75 -21.25
N CYS A 458 13.33 19.75 -20.49
CA CYS A 458 13.32 19.82 -19.04
C CYS A 458 13.02 21.25 -18.54
N ILE A 459 13.80 22.24 -18.97
CA ILE A 459 13.76 23.60 -18.40
C ILE A 459 12.56 24.42 -18.90
N ARG A 460 12.33 24.43 -20.22
CA ARG A 460 11.39 25.37 -20.83
C ARG A 460 9.96 25.16 -20.33
N PRO A 461 9.40 23.93 -20.28
CA PRO A 461 8.07 23.71 -19.73
C PRO A 461 7.94 24.14 -18.26
N MET A 462 8.99 23.98 -17.44
CA MET A 462 8.94 24.45 -16.05
C MET A 462 8.81 25.97 -15.97
N LEU A 463 9.53 26.70 -16.83
CA LEU A 463 9.45 28.16 -16.90
C LEU A 463 8.11 28.64 -17.47
N THR A 464 7.65 28.04 -18.58
CA THR A 464 6.48 28.54 -19.33
C THR A 464 5.16 28.01 -18.80
N GLU A 465 5.12 26.78 -18.29
CA GLU A 465 3.88 26.08 -17.90
C GLU A 465 3.79 25.74 -16.41
N GLY A 466 4.93 25.56 -15.73
CA GLY A 466 4.97 25.27 -14.30
C GLY A 466 4.30 26.38 -13.47
N THR A 467 3.62 26.02 -12.39
CA THR A 467 2.83 27.00 -11.61
C THR A 467 3.69 27.77 -10.60
N TYR A 468 4.73 27.15 -10.05
CA TYR A 468 5.72 27.85 -9.22
C TYR A 468 6.69 28.68 -10.07
N LYS A 469 6.84 29.97 -9.76
CA LYS A 469 7.59 30.92 -10.61
C LYS A 469 8.92 31.38 -10.03
N ASN A 470 9.15 31.30 -8.72
CA ASN A 470 10.39 31.76 -8.11
C ASN A 470 11.50 30.70 -8.19
N LEU A 471 11.92 30.41 -9.43
CA LEU A 471 12.94 29.43 -9.77
C LEU A 471 14.19 30.13 -10.32
N GLU A 472 15.36 29.63 -9.98
CA GLU A 472 16.57 29.82 -10.78
C GLU A 472 17.12 28.46 -11.23
N PHE A 473 17.77 28.43 -12.39
CA PHE A 473 18.35 27.22 -12.96
C PHE A 473 19.87 27.37 -13.02
N VAL A 474 20.58 26.48 -12.33
CA VAL A 474 22.04 26.38 -12.35
C VAL A 474 22.40 25.14 -13.16
N ILE A 475 22.70 25.36 -14.44
CA ILE A 475 23.12 24.31 -15.36
C ILE A 475 24.62 24.10 -15.19
N VAL A 476 25.00 22.93 -14.69
CA VAL A 476 26.40 22.57 -14.48
C VAL A 476 26.89 21.84 -15.72
N GLU A 477 27.51 22.61 -16.60
CA GLU A 477 28.10 22.11 -17.84
C GLU A 477 29.35 21.27 -17.55
N ASN A 478 29.35 20.00 -17.96
CA ASN A 478 30.37 19.02 -17.59
C ASN A 478 31.11 18.35 -18.77
N ASN A 479 31.76 19.16 -19.61
CA ASN A 479 32.65 18.76 -20.71
C ASN A 479 31.93 18.33 -22.02
N SER A 480 30.93 19.12 -22.42
CA SER A 480 30.26 19.10 -23.72
C SER A 480 31.24 19.35 -24.86
N THR A 481 31.06 18.61 -25.95
CA THR A 481 31.90 18.66 -27.15
C THR A 481 31.18 19.24 -28.35
N GLU A 482 29.85 19.29 -28.32
CA GLU A 482 29.04 19.76 -29.44
C GLU A 482 28.88 21.28 -29.46
N GLN A 483 29.12 21.90 -30.62
CA GLN A 483 28.93 23.34 -30.80
C GLN A 483 27.46 23.78 -30.63
N ALA A 484 26.52 22.86 -30.89
CA ALA A 484 25.10 23.08 -30.67
C ALA A 484 24.79 23.41 -29.20
N THR A 485 25.49 22.76 -28.26
CA THR A 485 25.35 22.95 -26.81
C THR A 485 25.73 24.33 -26.36
N TRP A 486 26.89 24.83 -26.82
CA TRP A 486 27.34 26.17 -26.49
C TRP A 486 26.41 27.25 -27.09
N THR A 487 25.94 27.03 -28.32
CA THR A 487 24.97 27.92 -28.96
C THR A 487 23.64 27.96 -28.19
N TYR A 488 23.18 26.80 -27.72
CA TYR A 488 21.98 26.67 -26.90
C TYR A 488 22.13 27.40 -25.55
N TYR A 489 23.24 27.18 -24.84
CA TYR A 489 23.53 27.86 -23.57
C TYR A 489 23.51 29.39 -23.70
N GLU A 490 24.07 29.94 -24.77
CA GLU A 490 24.00 31.39 -25.02
C GLU A 490 22.57 31.86 -25.29
N LYS A 491 21.79 31.08 -26.04
CA LYS A 491 20.40 31.40 -26.38
C LYS A 491 19.51 31.38 -25.13
N ILE A 492 19.54 30.29 -24.37
CA ILE A 492 18.61 30.09 -23.25
C ILE A 492 18.84 31.09 -22.12
N GLN A 493 20.10 31.47 -21.83
CA GLN A 493 20.42 32.50 -20.83
C GLN A 493 19.98 33.90 -21.26
N LYS A 494 19.96 34.19 -22.57
CA LYS A 494 19.41 35.46 -23.10
C LYS A 494 17.89 35.49 -23.06
N GLU A 495 17.27 34.33 -23.28
CA GLU A 495 15.81 34.18 -23.28
C GLU A 495 15.24 34.21 -21.86
N PHE A 496 15.93 33.58 -20.90
CA PHE A 496 15.50 33.45 -19.51
C PHE A 496 16.60 33.92 -18.55
N PRO A 497 16.46 35.12 -17.95
CA PRO A 497 17.48 35.71 -17.08
C PRO A 497 17.77 34.93 -15.79
N ASN A 498 16.87 34.03 -15.39
CA ASN A 498 17.00 33.14 -14.24
C ASN A 498 17.66 31.79 -14.58
N VAL A 499 18.15 31.60 -15.81
CA VAL A 499 18.96 30.45 -16.21
C VAL A 499 20.43 30.88 -16.26
N HIS A 500 21.29 30.09 -15.62
CA HIS A 500 22.72 30.34 -15.52
C HIS A 500 23.51 29.07 -15.80
N VAL A 501 24.55 29.18 -16.63
CA VAL A 501 25.44 28.06 -16.96
C VAL A 501 26.78 28.25 -16.26
N VAL A 502 27.19 27.26 -15.47
CA VAL A 502 28.48 27.21 -14.77
C VAL A 502 29.30 26.03 -15.29
N ARG A 503 30.63 26.19 -15.37
CA ARG A 503 31.51 25.20 -16.02
C ARG A 503 32.26 24.35 -15.02
N TRP A 504 32.12 23.05 -15.15
CA TRP A 504 32.92 22.04 -14.45
C TRP A 504 34.04 21.55 -15.36
N GLU A 505 35.30 21.85 -15.00
CA GLU A 505 36.49 21.57 -15.81
C GLU A 505 37.31 20.38 -15.29
N ARG A 506 36.71 19.49 -14.49
CA ARG A 506 37.36 18.28 -13.98
C ARG A 506 36.71 17.02 -14.56
N GLU A 507 37.23 15.85 -14.18
CA GLU A 507 36.63 14.56 -14.54
C GLU A 507 35.19 14.44 -14.03
N PHE A 508 34.40 13.59 -14.70
CA PHE A 508 33.00 13.39 -14.31
C PHE A 508 32.89 12.73 -12.93
N ASN A 509 32.22 13.42 -12.02
CA ASN A 509 31.79 12.89 -10.74
C ASN A 509 30.45 13.56 -10.41
N TYR A 510 29.36 12.80 -10.43
CA TYR A 510 28.01 13.34 -10.27
C TYR A 510 27.86 14.10 -8.96
N SER A 511 28.40 13.55 -7.87
CA SER A 511 28.40 14.18 -6.54
C SER A 511 29.15 15.51 -6.54
N ALA A 512 30.37 15.53 -7.09
CA ALA A 512 31.19 16.74 -7.13
C ALA A 512 30.58 17.84 -8.03
N ILE A 513 29.98 17.44 -9.16
CA ILE A 513 29.28 18.34 -10.09
C ILE A 513 28.07 18.99 -9.41
N ASN A 514 27.24 18.21 -8.71
CA ASN A 514 26.10 18.75 -7.97
C ASN A 514 26.54 19.65 -6.81
N ASN A 515 27.55 19.24 -6.03
CA ASN A 515 28.14 20.06 -4.98
C ASN A 515 28.65 21.41 -5.53
N PHE A 516 29.31 21.39 -6.69
CA PHE A 516 29.76 22.60 -7.37
C PHE A 516 28.57 23.47 -7.81
N GLY A 517 27.50 22.88 -8.37
CA GLY A 517 26.27 23.59 -8.68
C GLY A 517 25.67 24.32 -7.48
N VAL A 518 25.64 23.68 -6.31
CA VAL A 518 25.14 24.29 -5.05
C VAL A 518 25.94 25.54 -4.65
N GLN A 519 27.24 25.60 -4.94
CA GLN A 519 28.06 26.78 -4.64
C GLN A 519 27.62 28.02 -5.44
N HIS A 520 26.95 27.82 -6.58
CA HIS A 520 26.42 28.88 -7.44
C HIS A 520 24.92 29.14 -7.24
N ALA A 521 24.23 28.29 -6.48
CA ALA A 521 22.84 28.43 -6.11
C ALA A 521 22.63 29.44 -4.96
N LYS A 522 21.55 30.21 -5.07
CA LYS A 522 21.11 31.27 -4.14
C LYS A 522 19.81 30.91 -3.41
N GLY A 523 19.12 29.88 -3.86
CA GLY A 523 17.85 29.44 -3.33
C GLY A 523 17.96 28.89 -1.91
N GLU A 524 16.88 29.08 -1.15
CA GLU A 524 16.72 28.47 0.15
C GLU A 524 16.51 26.95 0.02
N TYR A 525 15.91 26.54 -1.09
CA TYR A 525 15.66 25.16 -1.47
C TYR A 525 16.49 24.80 -2.70
N LEU A 526 17.06 23.61 -2.66
CA LEU A 526 17.83 23.01 -3.75
C LEU A 526 16.98 21.90 -4.36
N LEU A 527 16.77 21.96 -5.67
CA LEU A 527 16.11 20.93 -6.46
C LEU A 527 17.14 20.32 -7.40
N PHE A 528 17.67 19.15 -7.05
CA PHE A 528 18.55 18.38 -7.92
C PHE A 528 17.73 17.65 -8.96
N MET A 529 18.15 17.73 -10.22
CA MET A 529 17.39 17.18 -11.33
C MET A 529 18.31 16.75 -12.46
N ASN A 530 17.97 15.62 -13.09
CA ASN A 530 18.64 15.22 -14.34
C ASN A 530 18.14 16.06 -15.52
N ASN A 531 18.96 16.13 -16.57
CA ASN A 531 18.65 16.91 -17.78
C ASN A 531 17.59 16.28 -18.68
N ASP A 532 17.22 15.02 -18.48
CA ASP A 532 16.27 14.23 -19.26
C ASP A 532 14.94 13.96 -18.52
N ILE A 533 14.55 14.94 -17.70
CA ILE A 533 13.25 15.02 -17.02
C ILE A 533 12.25 15.77 -17.91
N GLU A 534 11.00 15.31 -17.95
CA GLU A 534 9.91 16.01 -18.61
C GLU A 534 8.74 16.27 -17.65
N LEU A 535 8.17 17.48 -17.76
CA LEU A 535 7.11 17.98 -16.90
C LEU A 535 5.76 17.29 -17.18
N ILE A 536 5.17 16.67 -16.16
CA ILE A 536 3.78 16.18 -16.20
C ILE A 536 2.90 17.02 -15.28
N ALA A 537 3.20 17.01 -13.97
CA ALA A 537 2.47 17.78 -12.98
C ALA A 537 2.99 19.22 -12.96
N LYS A 538 2.18 20.18 -13.44
CA LYS A 538 2.57 21.60 -13.51
C LYS A 538 2.89 22.23 -12.15
N ASN A 539 2.33 21.66 -11.09
CA ASN A 539 2.50 22.09 -9.69
C ASN A 539 3.46 21.21 -8.89
N PHE A 540 4.32 20.42 -9.54
CA PHE A 540 5.20 19.47 -8.84
C PHE A 540 6.14 20.15 -7.82
N VAL A 541 6.57 21.40 -8.09
CA VAL A 541 7.42 22.16 -7.16
C VAL A 541 6.65 22.45 -5.88
N GLU A 542 5.39 22.88 -5.96
CA GLU A 542 4.54 23.12 -4.79
C GLU A 542 4.25 21.82 -4.02
N GLU A 543 3.98 20.72 -4.71
CA GLU A 543 3.80 19.40 -4.08
C GLU A 543 5.04 19.00 -3.26
N MET A 544 6.24 19.25 -3.78
CA MET A 544 7.49 18.97 -3.05
C MET A 544 7.77 19.98 -1.96
N LEU A 545 7.56 21.27 -2.23
CA LEU A 545 7.86 22.38 -1.32
C LEU A 545 6.97 22.34 -0.08
N GLY A 546 5.72 21.89 -0.20
CA GLY A 546 4.81 21.69 0.93
C GLY A 546 5.40 20.78 2.01
N PHE A 547 6.00 19.66 1.60
CA PHE A 547 6.74 18.78 2.52
C PHE A 547 8.08 19.40 2.93
N ALA A 548 8.85 19.92 1.97
CA ALA A 548 10.19 20.44 2.23
C ALA A 548 10.20 21.65 3.17
N GLN A 549 9.10 22.38 3.32
CA GLN A 549 8.96 23.48 4.27
C GLN A 549 8.86 23.02 5.73
N ARG A 550 8.45 21.78 5.98
CA ARG A 550 8.37 21.25 7.34
C ARG A 550 9.76 21.16 7.98
N GLU A 551 9.82 21.33 9.29
CA GLU A 551 11.08 21.28 10.02
C GLU A 551 11.59 19.85 10.22
N ASP A 552 10.71 18.87 10.32
CA ASP A 552 11.06 17.45 10.46
C ASP A 552 11.52 16.80 9.14
N VAL A 553 11.20 17.40 7.98
CA VAL A 553 11.58 16.90 6.65
C VAL A 553 12.93 17.46 6.20
N GLY A 554 13.80 16.59 5.70
CA GLY A 554 15.11 16.97 5.16
C GLY A 554 15.19 16.86 3.64
N ILE A 555 14.51 15.88 3.04
CA ILE A 555 14.52 15.61 1.60
C ILE A 555 13.11 15.23 1.14
N VAL A 556 12.76 15.64 -0.09
CA VAL A 556 11.54 15.23 -0.77
C VAL A 556 11.87 14.69 -2.16
N GLY A 557 11.36 13.52 -2.53
CA GLY A 557 11.53 12.91 -3.85
C GLY A 557 10.24 12.91 -4.66
N ALA A 558 10.35 13.11 -5.96
CA ALA A 558 9.22 13.06 -6.90
C ALA A 558 8.85 11.62 -7.28
N ARG A 559 7.68 11.43 -7.91
CA ARG A 559 7.35 10.20 -8.64
C ARG A 559 7.84 10.31 -10.07
N LEU A 560 8.72 9.39 -10.47
CA LEU A 560 9.27 9.34 -11.82
C LEU A 560 8.69 8.16 -12.59
N LEU A 561 8.24 8.45 -13.80
CA LEU A 561 7.72 7.47 -14.75
C LEU A 561 8.67 7.32 -15.94
N TYR A 562 8.75 6.12 -16.49
CA TYR A 562 9.31 5.88 -17.81
C TYR A 562 8.40 6.44 -18.92
N GLU A 563 8.93 6.51 -20.15
CA GLU A 563 8.20 6.96 -21.35
C GLU A 563 6.90 6.18 -21.61
N ASP A 564 6.86 4.91 -21.18
CA ASP A 564 5.69 4.04 -21.32
C ASP A 564 4.71 4.11 -20.13
N ASP A 565 4.81 5.16 -19.32
CA ASP A 565 3.97 5.43 -18.15
C ASP A 565 4.06 4.37 -17.03
N THR A 566 5.11 3.53 -17.06
CA THR A 566 5.45 2.65 -15.94
C THR A 566 6.30 3.37 -14.91
N ILE A 567 6.20 2.97 -13.64
CA ILE A 567 6.94 3.59 -12.55
C ILE A 567 8.43 3.24 -12.68
N GLN A 568 9.27 4.26 -12.57
CA GLN A 568 10.72 4.13 -12.39
C GLN A 568 11.11 4.39 -10.94
N HIS A 569 10.51 5.40 -10.30
CA HIS A 569 10.80 5.75 -8.92
C HIS A 569 9.53 6.10 -8.16
N ALA A 570 9.34 5.40 -7.03
CA ALA A 570 8.29 5.66 -6.05
C ALA A 570 8.80 5.39 -4.62
N GLY A 571 10.04 5.86 -4.35
CA GLY A 571 10.82 5.53 -3.15
C GLY A 571 11.97 4.55 -3.42
N VAL A 572 12.93 4.51 -2.49
CA VAL A 572 14.05 3.55 -2.47
C VAL A 572 14.08 2.83 -1.13
N VAL A 573 14.23 1.51 -1.20
CA VAL A 573 14.42 0.61 -0.04
C VAL A 573 15.86 0.12 -0.01
N ILE A 574 16.50 0.19 1.16
CA ILE A 574 17.84 -0.31 1.42
C ILE A 574 17.80 -1.84 1.58
N GLY A 575 18.78 -2.52 0.98
CA GLY A 575 18.89 -3.97 0.93
C GLY A 575 18.30 -4.63 -0.33
N PHE A 576 17.50 -3.90 -1.13
CA PHE A 576 17.04 -4.40 -2.43
C PHE A 576 18.22 -4.70 -3.36
N GLY A 577 18.21 -5.90 -3.94
CA GLY A 577 19.32 -6.37 -4.78
C GLY A 577 20.68 -6.40 -4.06
N GLY A 578 20.70 -6.35 -2.73
CA GLY A 578 21.90 -6.36 -1.92
C GLY A 578 22.30 -5.02 -1.29
N ILE A 579 21.98 -3.89 -1.91
CA ILE A 579 22.37 -2.56 -1.42
C ILE A 579 21.18 -1.62 -1.32
N ALA A 580 20.52 -1.32 -2.43
CA ALA A 580 19.37 -0.44 -2.49
C ALA A 580 18.68 -0.58 -3.86
N GLY A 581 17.38 -0.30 -3.90
CA GLY A 581 16.62 -0.35 -5.15
C GLY A 581 15.32 0.43 -5.09
N HIS A 582 14.82 0.80 -6.26
CA HIS A 582 13.56 1.51 -6.39
C HIS A 582 12.37 0.56 -6.19
N THR A 583 11.31 1.05 -5.58
CA THR A 583 10.05 0.32 -5.39
C THR A 583 9.15 0.45 -6.62
N PHE A 584 8.31 -0.57 -6.85
CA PHE A 584 7.26 -0.58 -7.87
C PHE A 584 7.72 -0.43 -9.33
N ILE A 585 9.01 -0.67 -9.62
CA ILE A 585 9.58 -0.57 -10.97
C ILE A 585 8.74 -1.37 -11.97
N GLY A 586 8.35 -0.75 -13.09
CA GLY A 586 7.62 -1.38 -14.17
C GLY A 586 6.10 -1.51 -13.96
N LEU A 587 5.58 -1.12 -12.79
CA LEU A 587 4.14 -1.05 -12.55
C LEU A 587 3.54 0.13 -13.33
N HIS A 588 2.49 -0.09 -14.12
CA HIS A 588 1.88 1.00 -14.88
C HIS A 588 1.16 1.98 -13.95
N LYS A 589 1.20 3.29 -14.24
CA LYS A 589 0.63 4.35 -13.38
C LYS A 589 -0.87 4.22 -13.06
N SER A 590 -1.61 3.42 -13.84
CA SER A 590 -3.04 3.15 -13.65
C SER A 590 -3.33 1.88 -12.86
N GLU A 591 -2.31 1.09 -12.52
CA GLU A 591 -2.46 -0.13 -11.75
C GLU A 591 -2.37 0.16 -10.26
N ASN A 592 -3.11 -0.59 -9.45
CA ASN A 592 -3.00 -0.52 -8.01
C ASN A 592 -1.70 -1.20 -7.58
N SER A 593 -0.91 -0.47 -6.79
CA SER A 593 0.27 -1.00 -6.12
C SER A 593 -0.13 -1.73 -4.83
N TYR A 594 0.85 -2.37 -4.19
CA TYR A 594 0.69 -2.97 -2.86
C TYR A 594 0.06 -1.96 -1.88
N PHE A 595 -1.19 -2.21 -1.48
CA PHE A 595 -2.01 -1.30 -0.65
C PHE A 595 -2.00 0.16 -1.12
N ASN A 596 -1.96 0.40 -2.44
CA ASN A 596 -1.89 1.73 -3.06
C ASN A 596 -0.66 2.57 -2.64
N ARG A 597 0.38 1.96 -2.06
CA ARG A 597 1.55 2.68 -1.54
C ARG A 597 2.24 3.54 -2.60
N ALA A 598 2.34 3.13 -3.86
CA ALA A 598 2.94 3.97 -4.90
C ALA A 598 2.21 5.32 -5.13
N MET A 599 0.96 5.42 -4.67
CA MET A 599 0.08 6.59 -4.79
C MET A 599 -0.06 7.37 -3.48
N CYS A 600 0.58 6.92 -2.39
CA CYS A 600 0.52 7.53 -1.07
C CYS A 600 1.81 8.30 -0.78
N ALA A 601 1.68 9.50 -0.21
CA ALA A 601 2.82 10.18 0.38
C ALA A 601 3.33 9.33 1.54
N GLN A 602 4.63 9.10 1.61
CA GLN A 602 5.20 8.28 2.67
C GLN A 602 6.70 8.52 2.82
N ASP A 603 7.21 8.14 3.97
CA ASP A 603 8.64 8.14 4.24
C ASP A 603 9.32 6.90 3.65
N TYR A 604 10.49 7.12 3.07
CA TYR A 604 11.39 6.06 2.63
C TYR A 604 12.80 6.30 3.18
N SER A 605 13.66 5.29 3.06
CA SER A 605 15.04 5.43 3.49
C SER A 605 15.85 6.34 2.56
N ALA A 606 15.49 6.35 1.28
CA ALA A 606 16.07 7.22 0.29
C ALA A 606 15.10 7.53 -0.86
N VAL A 607 15.43 8.57 -1.60
CA VAL A 607 14.85 8.93 -2.90
C VAL A 607 15.98 9.27 -3.87
N THR A 608 15.70 9.29 -5.17
CA THR A 608 16.76 9.52 -6.17
C THR A 608 16.98 10.99 -6.47
N ALA A 609 18.24 11.37 -6.75
CA ALA A 609 18.61 12.70 -7.20
C ALA A 609 18.21 13.02 -8.65
N ALA A 610 17.60 12.08 -9.38
CA ALA A 610 17.01 12.39 -10.69
C ALA A 610 15.91 13.47 -10.59
N CYS A 611 15.21 13.54 -9.45
CA CYS A 611 14.45 14.71 -9.03
C CYS A 611 14.24 14.67 -7.50
N MET A 612 15.05 15.43 -6.75
CA MET A 612 14.93 15.56 -5.29
C MET A 612 15.09 17.00 -4.82
N MET A 613 14.29 17.38 -3.82
CA MET A 613 14.33 18.69 -3.19
C MET A 613 14.86 18.59 -1.75
N SER A 614 15.67 19.56 -1.33
CA SER A 614 16.16 19.67 0.04
C SER A 614 16.38 21.13 0.44
N LYS A 615 16.23 21.45 1.74
CA LYS A 615 16.65 22.76 2.27
C LYS A 615 18.16 22.89 2.13
N ARG A 616 18.65 24.04 1.67
CA ARG A 616 20.10 24.33 1.58
C ARG A 616 20.78 24.17 2.93
N SER A 617 20.14 24.61 4.02
CA SER A 617 20.65 24.44 5.38
C SER A 617 20.84 22.98 5.80
N VAL A 618 19.97 22.07 5.35
CA VAL A 618 20.09 20.62 5.59
C VAL A 618 21.22 20.03 4.76
N PHE A 619 21.30 20.41 3.49
CA PHE A 619 22.39 20.00 2.58
C PHE A 619 23.77 20.39 3.14
N ASP A 620 23.90 21.65 3.56
CA ASP A 620 25.12 22.19 4.15
C ASP A 620 25.48 21.47 5.46
N ALA A 621 24.49 21.18 6.32
CA ALA A 621 24.69 20.52 7.61
C ALA A 621 25.27 19.10 7.51
N VAL A 622 25.02 18.38 6.41
CA VAL A 622 25.56 17.03 6.18
C VAL A 622 26.76 17.00 5.21
N GLY A 623 27.22 18.17 4.77
CA GLY A 623 28.35 18.30 3.84
C GLY A 623 28.05 17.87 2.41
N GLY A 624 26.81 18.02 1.94
CA GLY A 624 26.41 17.75 0.55
C GLY A 624 26.49 16.30 0.10
N PHE A 625 26.76 16.01 -1.17
CA PHE A 625 26.99 14.65 -1.68
C PHE A 625 28.43 14.20 -1.41
N THR A 626 28.65 12.90 -1.15
CA THR A 626 30.02 12.37 -1.00
C THR A 626 30.67 12.16 -2.36
N GLU A 627 31.84 12.76 -2.58
CA GLU A 627 32.59 12.61 -3.84
C GLU A 627 33.23 11.21 -4.00
N GLU A 628 33.27 10.40 -2.93
CA GLU A 628 33.70 8.98 -2.96
C GLU A 628 32.75 8.10 -3.77
N LEU A 629 31.47 8.49 -3.86
CA LEU A 629 30.45 7.85 -4.68
C LEU A 629 30.22 8.73 -5.90
N ALA A 630 30.88 8.40 -7.01
CA ALA A 630 30.92 9.25 -8.19
C ALA A 630 29.69 9.08 -9.09
N VAL A 631 29.09 7.88 -9.10
CA VAL A 631 27.99 7.55 -10.01
C VAL A 631 26.83 6.85 -9.30
N ALA A 632 27.06 5.75 -8.59
CA ALA A 632 26.00 5.00 -7.91
C ALA A 632 25.92 5.34 -6.42
N PHE A 633 24.73 5.20 -5.84
CA PHE A 633 24.43 5.33 -4.41
C PHE A 633 24.73 6.70 -3.77
N ASN A 634 25.13 7.71 -4.55
CA ASN A 634 25.45 9.04 -4.03
C ASN A 634 24.24 9.74 -3.41
N ASP A 635 23.08 9.63 -4.05
CA ASP A 635 21.79 10.14 -3.61
C ASP A 635 21.29 9.40 -2.37
N ILE A 636 21.50 8.09 -2.34
CA ILE A 636 21.17 7.24 -1.20
C ILE A 636 22.06 7.57 0.00
N ASP A 637 23.38 7.75 -0.16
CA ASP A 637 24.27 8.20 0.92
C ASP A 637 23.85 9.57 1.46
N TYR A 638 23.48 10.50 0.58
CA TYR A 638 22.96 11.80 0.98
C TYR A 638 21.68 11.66 1.83
N CYS A 639 20.73 10.85 1.40
CA CYS A 639 19.52 10.54 2.18
C CYS A 639 19.87 9.94 3.55
N MET A 640 20.81 9.00 3.60
CA MET A 640 21.23 8.36 4.85
C MET A 640 21.93 9.34 5.81
N LYS A 641 22.72 10.29 5.30
CA LYS A 641 23.31 11.36 6.12
C LYS A 641 22.25 12.30 6.69
N VAL A 642 21.24 12.68 5.89
CA VAL A 642 20.13 13.51 6.35
C VAL A 642 19.30 12.78 7.41
N ARG A 643 19.04 11.49 7.24
CA ARG A 643 18.35 10.67 8.26
C ARG A 643 19.14 10.55 9.56
N LYS A 644 20.48 10.54 9.52
CA LYS A 644 21.32 10.61 10.74
C LYS A 644 21.11 11.91 11.54
N LEU A 645 20.56 12.97 10.95
CA LEU A 645 20.12 14.17 11.68
C LEU A 645 18.72 14.05 12.30
N GLY A 646 18.07 12.89 12.19
CA GLY A 646 16.69 12.67 12.64
C GLY A 646 15.63 13.28 11.71
N LYS A 647 16.00 13.65 10.47
CA LYS A 647 15.08 14.21 9.48
C LYS A 647 14.45 13.12 8.61
N LEU A 648 13.22 13.36 8.16
CA LEU A 648 12.48 12.49 7.25
C LEU A 648 12.92 12.68 5.79
N VAL A 649 12.77 11.60 5.01
CA VAL A 649 12.93 11.59 3.56
C VAL A 649 11.58 11.18 2.97
N VAL A 650 10.86 12.16 2.44
CA VAL A 650 9.46 11.99 2.01
C VAL A 650 9.40 11.73 0.51
N TYR A 651 8.60 10.75 0.10
CA TYR A 651 8.20 10.56 -1.28
C TYR A 651 6.86 11.27 -1.53
N ALA A 652 6.83 12.17 -2.51
CA ALA A 652 5.66 12.96 -2.89
C ALA A 652 5.04 12.39 -4.19
N PRO A 653 3.95 11.58 -4.11
CA PRO A 653 3.41 10.85 -5.27
C PRO A 653 2.70 11.74 -6.29
N TYR A 654 2.34 12.97 -5.91
CA TYR A 654 1.66 13.94 -6.77
C TYR A 654 2.63 14.89 -7.50
N ALA A 655 3.91 14.91 -7.10
CA ALA A 655 4.99 15.49 -7.89
C ALA A 655 5.40 14.50 -8.99
N VAL A 656 4.62 14.44 -10.09
CA VAL A 656 4.80 13.44 -11.16
C VAL A 656 5.56 14.02 -12.33
N LEU A 657 6.58 13.30 -12.80
CA LEU A 657 7.42 13.67 -13.95
C LEU A 657 7.77 12.42 -14.77
N HIS A 658 8.10 12.58 -16.04
CA HIS A 658 8.80 11.54 -16.82
C HIS A 658 10.30 11.67 -16.62
N HIS A 659 11.02 10.55 -16.60
CA HIS A 659 12.48 10.50 -16.61
C HIS A 659 12.93 9.47 -17.64
N TYR A 660 13.61 9.93 -18.69
CA TYR A 660 13.95 9.11 -19.85
C TYR A 660 15.26 8.31 -19.74
N GLU A 661 15.70 8.04 -18.50
CA GLU A 661 16.88 7.30 -18.06
C GLU A 661 17.69 6.57 -19.16
N SER A 662 19.02 6.73 -19.10
CA SER A 662 20.01 6.13 -20.01
C SER A 662 20.12 6.76 -21.39
N LYS A 663 19.25 7.73 -21.77
CA LYS A 663 19.44 8.51 -23.01
C LYS A 663 20.77 9.27 -23.01
N SER A 664 21.22 9.78 -21.85
CA SER A 664 22.47 10.56 -21.74
C SER A 664 23.72 9.80 -21.30
N ARG A 665 23.55 8.67 -20.58
CA ARG A 665 24.67 7.95 -19.94
C ARG A 665 25.04 6.61 -20.58
N GLY A 666 24.10 5.92 -21.25
CA GLY A 666 24.26 4.53 -21.69
C GLY A 666 24.26 3.50 -20.55
N LEU A 667 24.36 2.20 -20.90
CA LEU A 667 24.30 1.08 -19.94
C LEU A 667 25.60 0.88 -19.14
N GLU A 668 25.53 0.17 -18.01
CA GLU A 668 26.67 -0.24 -17.18
C GLU A 668 27.32 -1.53 -17.71
N ASP A 669 27.93 -1.48 -18.90
CA ASP A 669 28.30 -2.66 -19.68
C ASP A 669 29.82 -2.84 -19.92
N THR A 670 30.65 -1.86 -19.55
CA THR A 670 32.12 -1.94 -19.69
C THR A 670 32.78 -2.47 -18.41
N PRO A 671 33.92 -3.20 -18.50
CA PRO A 671 34.65 -3.69 -17.32
C PRO A 671 34.99 -2.60 -16.28
N GLU A 672 35.36 -1.41 -16.73
CA GLU A 672 35.71 -0.28 -15.87
C GLU A 672 34.50 0.22 -15.06
N LYS A 673 33.33 0.29 -15.72
CA LYS A 673 32.05 0.65 -15.11
C LYS A 673 31.62 -0.36 -14.04
N VAL A 674 31.71 -1.66 -14.35
CA VAL A 674 31.43 -2.74 -13.39
C VAL A 674 32.39 -2.68 -12.20
N ALA A 675 33.69 -2.50 -12.44
CA ALA A 675 34.68 -2.37 -11.37
C ALA A 675 34.41 -1.14 -10.48
N ARG A 676 34.02 0.01 -11.06
CA ARG A 676 33.58 1.19 -10.29
C ARG A 676 32.35 0.87 -9.46
N PHE A 677 31.32 0.28 -10.07
CA PHE A 677 30.07 -0.06 -9.38
C PHE A 677 30.32 -0.97 -8.18
N ASN A 678 31.17 -1.99 -8.31
CA ASN A 678 31.57 -2.85 -7.20
C ASN A 678 32.30 -2.09 -6.06
N ARG A 679 33.17 -1.13 -6.40
CA ARG A 679 33.81 -0.27 -5.38
C ARG A 679 32.79 0.63 -4.65
N GLU A 680 31.81 1.16 -5.38
CA GLU A 680 30.76 2.00 -4.79
C GLU A 680 29.81 1.19 -3.90
N ILE A 681 29.50 -0.07 -4.26
CA ILE A 681 28.82 -1.06 -3.40
C ILE A 681 29.58 -1.23 -2.08
N ALA A 682 30.88 -1.54 -2.15
CA ALA A 682 31.70 -1.76 -0.96
C ALA A 682 31.79 -0.50 -0.09
N THR A 683 31.93 0.67 -0.71
CA THR A 683 31.96 1.98 -0.04
C THR A 683 30.67 2.24 0.71
N PHE A 684 29.51 2.05 0.06
CA PHE A 684 28.20 2.23 0.70
C PHE A 684 28.02 1.25 1.86
N ALA A 685 28.31 -0.04 1.66
CA ALA A 685 28.18 -1.07 2.68
C ALA A 685 29.04 -0.78 3.92
N LYS A 686 30.26 -0.27 3.73
CA LYS A 686 31.17 0.14 4.81
C LYS A 686 30.64 1.35 5.59
N ARG A 687 29.97 2.29 4.92
CA ARG A 687 29.43 3.52 5.53
C ARG A 687 28.14 3.28 6.30
N TRP A 688 27.33 2.30 5.85
CA TRP A 688 25.98 2.06 6.36
C TRP A 688 25.71 0.58 6.71
N PRO A 689 26.57 -0.07 7.52
CA PRO A 689 26.43 -1.50 7.81
C PRO A 689 25.16 -1.82 8.61
N ASP A 690 24.75 -0.92 9.51
CA ASP A 690 23.65 -1.18 10.45
C ASP A 690 22.30 -1.32 9.74
N ILE A 691 21.99 -0.47 8.76
CA ILE A 691 20.71 -0.56 8.02
C ILE A 691 20.67 -1.79 7.10
N LEU A 692 21.80 -2.18 6.52
CA LEU A 692 21.89 -3.41 5.73
C LEU A 692 21.73 -4.65 6.61
N LYS A 693 22.25 -4.61 7.83
CA LYS A 693 22.16 -5.71 8.81
C LYS A 693 20.77 -5.81 9.43
N ASN A 694 20.20 -4.68 9.87
CA ASN A 694 18.96 -4.66 10.64
C ASN A 694 17.70 -4.62 9.75
N GLY A 695 17.86 -4.27 8.47
CA GLY A 695 16.76 -4.07 7.54
C GLY A 695 16.31 -2.61 7.47
N ASP A 696 15.62 -2.28 6.37
CA ASP A 696 15.03 -0.97 6.15
C ASP A 696 13.72 -0.83 6.97
N PRO A 697 13.58 0.19 7.85
CA PRO A 697 12.38 0.35 8.67
C PRO A 697 11.10 0.61 7.85
N TYR A 698 11.22 1.10 6.62
CA TYR A 698 10.06 1.38 5.76
C TYR A 698 9.65 0.19 4.88
N TYR A 699 10.30 -0.97 5.07
CA TYR A 699 10.03 -2.22 4.37
C TYR A 699 9.87 -3.40 5.33
N ASN A 700 8.74 -4.11 5.24
CA ASN A 700 8.42 -5.16 6.18
C ASN A 700 9.32 -6.40 5.98
N PRO A 701 9.87 -7.01 7.05
CA PRO A 701 10.79 -8.15 6.95
C PRO A 701 10.17 -9.43 6.38
N ASN A 702 8.85 -9.53 6.28
CA ASN A 702 8.12 -10.64 5.66
C ASN A 702 8.12 -10.57 4.12
N LEU A 703 8.51 -9.42 3.56
CA LEU A 703 8.56 -9.18 2.11
C LEU A 703 9.96 -9.45 1.55
N THR A 704 10.03 -9.94 0.32
CA THR A 704 11.31 -10.30 -0.33
C THR A 704 12.11 -9.06 -0.71
N LEU A 705 13.44 -9.12 -0.57
CA LEU A 705 14.35 -8.09 -1.08
C LEU A 705 14.81 -8.35 -2.52
N ARG A 706 14.30 -9.42 -3.15
CA ARG A 706 14.70 -9.86 -4.50
C ARG A 706 13.85 -9.25 -5.61
N LYS A 707 12.66 -8.77 -5.27
CA LYS A 707 11.68 -8.18 -6.20
C LYS A 707 11.16 -6.87 -5.62
N SER A 708 10.98 -5.87 -6.47
CA SER A 708 10.50 -4.53 -6.10
C SER A 708 8.97 -4.43 -6.01
N ASN A 709 8.25 -5.56 -6.08
CA ASN A 709 6.79 -5.64 -6.15
C ASN A 709 6.10 -5.96 -4.81
N PHE A 710 6.83 -5.91 -3.69
CA PHE A 710 6.28 -6.23 -2.35
C PHE A 710 5.73 -7.66 -2.24
N ALA A 711 6.31 -8.61 -2.99
CA ALA A 711 5.96 -10.02 -2.86
C ALA A 711 6.45 -10.60 -1.52
N LEU A 712 5.77 -11.65 -1.07
CA LEU A 712 6.17 -12.43 0.11
C LEU A 712 7.55 -13.09 -0.09
N ARG A 713 8.28 -13.26 1.01
CA ARG A 713 9.47 -14.14 1.01
C ARG A 713 9.09 -15.58 0.71
N ASP A 714 9.85 -16.21 -0.18
CA ASP A 714 9.84 -17.66 -0.33
C ASP A 714 10.65 -18.26 0.83
N LEU A 715 9.95 -18.73 1.87
CA LEU A 715 10.56 -19.22 3.10
C LEU A 715 11.42 -20.49 2.92
N LYS A 716 11.37 -21.13 1.75
CA LYS A 716 12.28 -22.23 1.39
C LYS A 716 13.66 -21.71 0.96
N LYS A 717 13.76 -20.43 0.58
CA LYS A 717 14.98 -19.78 0.07
C LYS A 717 15.48 -18.65 0.97
N GLU A 718 14.60 -17.97 1.70
CA GLU A 718 14.89 -16.76 2.46
C GLU A 718 14.25 -16.82 3.84
N LYS A 719 15.00 -16.58 4.92
CA LYS A 719 14.39 -16.44 6.26
C LYS A 719 13.79 -15.05 6.44
N ILE A 720 12.79 -14.93 7.31
CA ILE A 720 12.20 -13.63 7.70
C ILE A 720 13.29 -12.78 8.34
N GLY A 721 13.41 -11.52 7.89
CA GLY A 721 14.42 -10.58 8.37
C GLY A 721 15.86 -10.91 7.96
N GLU A 722 16.12 -11.97 7.18
CA GLU A 722 17.46 -12.25 6.67
C GLU A 722 17.87 -11.15 5.67
N PRO A 723 19.03 -10.49 5.88
CA PRO A 723 19.59 -9.58 4.91
C PRO A 723 19.85 -10.27 3.57
N TYR A 724 19.86 -9.47 2.50
CA TYR A 724 20.25 -9.99 1.19
C TYR A 724 21.74 -10.39 1.22
N LYS A 725 22.07 -11.58 0.71
CA LYS A 725 23.46 -12.04 0.60
C LYS A 725 24.13 -11.43 -0.62
N LEU A 726 25.07 -10.53 -0.40
CA LEU A 726 25.93 -9.98 -1.45
C LEU A 726 26.96 -11.03 -1.89
N GLU A 727 27.08 -11.24 -3.20
CA GLU A 727 28.11 -12.11 -3.78
C GLU A 727 29.45 -11.37 -3.98
N VAL A 728 29.48 -10.05 -3.76
CA VAL A 728 30.67 -9.20 -3.93
C VAL A 728 31.49 -9.22 -2.63
N PRO A 729 32.82 -9.44 -2.68
CA PRO A 729 33.69 -9.31 -1.50
C PRO A 729 33.60 -7.87 -0.95
N LEU A 730 33.24 -7.74 0.32
CA LEU A 730 33.19 -6.43 1.00
C LEU A 730 34.54 -6.05 1.64
N ASP A 731 35.49 -6.97 1.67
CA ASP A 731 36.83 -6.79 2.22
C ASP A 731 37.88 -6.78 1.09
N GLU A 732 38.21 -5.58 0.60
CA GLU A 732 39.54 -5.20 0.09
C GLU A 732 39.92 -3.79 0.55
#